data_AF-A0A964V7W3-F1
#
_entry.id   AF-A0A964V7W3-F1
#
_cell.length_a   1.000
_cell.length_b   1.000
_cell.length_c   1.000
_cell.angle_alpha   90.00
_cell.angle_beta   90.00
_cell.angle_gamma   90.00
#
_symmetry.space_group_name_H-M   'P 1'
#
loop_
_entity.id
_entity.type
_entity.pdbx_description
1 polymer ?
#
loop_
_entity_poly.entity_id
_entity_poly.type
_entity_poly.pdbx_seq_one_letter_code
_entity_poly.pdbx_strand_id
1 'polypeptide(L)'
;MRSSRLTPTIVRTTIGPLPWVGVAMVLGVAAGVLAVAPAPLLAQSQALSRSDLAELVEDAHKRQRDYEGYRASRIPVTTETSGGRCDERIGRVCIWYGGEDETDFPPEPAETALARRELLTDLSSALGQVRDPWILGQLVHYLIDDGNYGRAERIAEECGLVETWWCEALVGYVLHLRGEFVEAEAAFRTSIAAMPDEERRRWTTPGRLFTKEGEDTFNRASPDEQTLLWDRLWRFSDPLFLLEGNDRLTDHFARLVEATNDADAADPQDMGWDDDLEEVLVRYGRIIGWSRMRGTPSSILGGGGLQDSRQVVGHHNPKSRGYLFPEQFLEAPAEIPPESWITAPRESRSWYAPPYAPDFTALETQVGRFRRGDEMLVVGAYRPALPGMDPLVTVAVPRRPEPRPDPFDPFGGRRAAPDATPITPETPVRTPANPIRGPVQAGLFLVPENGGEAVEIRGSDAEGVFTLLAPPGRYVSSLEVFEPRAARAWRARQGVSQAPLVRGVAGVSDLLILNEDAPFPTSLDEAIAYVRPGVQVGGSERFTVVWEIYGLQVQEEVQVTLGFTRGRPGFLQRVGEFMGVLEPDVPVEVTFADSGPYEVQTAFRAVALELPDLAPGEYTLHLRLELPGREPVIASRPITVGS
;
A
#
# COMPACT_ATOMS: atom_id res chain seq x y z
N MET A 1 -18.81 -22.83 36.97
CA MET A 1 -19.03 -24.22 37.44
C MET A 1 -18.84 -25.17 36.27
N ARG A 2 -18.07 -26.25 36.50
CA ARG A 2 -17.75 -27.40 35.62
C ARG A 2 -16.87 -27.14 34.38
N SER A 3 -15.58 -27.34 34.67
CA SER A 3 -14.47 -27.74 33.80
C SER A 3 -14.64 -29.15 33.24
N SER A 4 -14.15 -29.39 32.02
CA SER A 4 -13.68 -30.71 31.57
C SER A 4 -12.43 -30.53 30.71
N ARG A 5 -11.29 -30.96 31.29
CA ARG A 5 -9.96 -31.03 30.67
C ARG A 5 -9.87 -32.30 29.79
N LEU A 6 -9.25 -32.17 28.62
CA LEU A 6 -8.80 -33.30 27.80
C LEU A 6 -7.26 -33.38 27.91
N THR A 7 -6.75 -34.55 28.28
CA THR A 7 -5.32 -34.89 28.35
C THR A 7 -4.96 -35.90 27.25
N PRO A 8 -3.73 -35.86 26.70
CA PRO A 8 -3.31 -36.69 25.57
C PRO A 8 -2.78 -38.06 26.00
N THR A 9 -3.01 -39.07 25.16
CA THR A 9 -2.55 -40.45 25.34
C THR A 9 -1.18 -40.65 24.69
N ILE A 10 -0.18 -40.98 25.51
CA ILE A 10 1.19 -41.35 25.10
C ILE A 10 1.23 -42.86 24.83
N VAL A 11 1.68 -43.27 23.64
CA VAL A 11 1.99 -44.67 23.33
C VAL A 11 3.51 -44.88 23.52
N ARG A 12 3.88 -45.71 24.50
CA ARG A 12 5.24 -46.21 24.75
C ARG A 12 5.39 -47.57 24.09
N THR A 13 6.34 -47.71 23.16
CA THR A 13 6.78 -49.00 22.63
C THR A 13 8.09 -49.40 23.31
N THR A 14 8.03 -50.44 24.15
CA THR A 14 9.16 -51.03 24.86
C THR A 14 9.90 -52.06 24.01
N ILE A 15 11.22 -51.88 23.90
CA ILE A 15 12.20 -52.83 23.36
C ILE A 15 12.50 -53.89 24.42
N GLY A 16 12.50 -55.17 24.04
CA GLY A 16 12.96 -56.31 24.86
C GLY A 16 14.08 -57.10 24.17
N PRO A 17 14.95 -57.82 24.91
CA PRO A 17 16.28 -58.23 24.44
C PRO A 17 16.48 -59.74 24.17
N LEU A 18 17.43 -60.06 23.27
CA LEU A 18 18.40 -61.20 23.22
C LEU A 18 17.87 -62.67 23.23
N PRO A 19 18.53 -63.66 22.56
CA PRO A 19 19.90 -64.06 22.89
C PRO A 19 20.84 -64.54 21.76
N TRP A 20 22.11 -64.64 22.15
CA TRP A 20 23.26 -65.22 21.45
C TRP A 20 23.20 -66.74 21.30
N VAL A 21 23.59 -67.24 20.11
CA VAL A 21 24.16 -68.57 19.81
C VAL A 21 25.02 -68.33 18.56
N GLY A 22 26.25 -68.79 18.34
CA GLY A 22 27.11 -69.79 18.94
C GLY A 22 28.08 -70.17 17.81
N VAL A 23 29.38 -69.97 18.02
CA VAL A 23 30.45 -70.20 17.04
C VAL A 23 30.58 -71.70 16.74
N ALA A 24 30.67 -72.07 15.47
CA ALA A 24 31.17 -73.38 15.03
C ALA A 24 32.14 -73.22 13.86
N MET A 25 33.42 -73.49 14.12
CA MET A 25 34.47 -73.72 13.12
C MET A 25 34.19 -75.02 12.37
N VAL A 26 34.25 -74.97 11.03
CA VAL A 26 34.45 -76.16 10.19
C VAL A 26 35.63 -75.91 9.27
N LEU A 27 36.63 -76.78 9.41
CA LEU A 27 37.82 -76.89 8.58
C LEU A 27 37.53 -77.71 7.32
N GLY A 28 38.02 -77.24 6.17
CA GLY A 28 38.46 -78.05 5.04
C GLY A 28 37.45 -78.28 3.91
N VAL A 29 37.76 -77.77 2.71
CA VAL A 29 38.37 -78.53 1.60
C VAL A 29 38.53 -77.57 0.40
N ALA A 30 39.73 -77.53 -0.15
CA ALA A 30 40.09 -76.77 -1.33
C ALA A 30 39.51 -77.40 -2.61
N ALA A 31 38.80 -76.60 -3.41
CA ALA A 31 38.55 -76.89 -4.82
C ALA A 31 38.59 -75.55 -5.58
N GLY A 32 39.57 -75.43 -6.49
CA GLY A 32 39.79 -74.23 -7.29
C GLY A 32 38.65 -73.97 -8.25
N VAL A 33 38.01 -72.82 -8.11
CA VAL A 33 37.20 -72.17 -9.14
C VAL A 33 37.77 -70.77 -9.32
N LEU A 34 38.28 -70.48 -10.51
CA LEU A 34 38.61 -69.13 -10.96
C LEU A 34 37.31 -68.32 -11.02
N ALA A 35 36.92 -67.74 -9.89
CA ALA A 35 35.93 -66.69 -9.85
C ALA A 35 36.63 -65.35 -10.11
N VAL A 36 36.42 -64.80 -11.30
CA VAL A 36 36.65 -63.37 -11.55
C VAL A 36 35.66 -62.63 -10.65
N ALA A 37 36.12 -62.19 -9.48
CA ALA A 37 35.35 -61.27 -8.65
C ALA A 37 35.25 -59.94 -9.41
N PRO A 38 34.05 -59.38 -9.64
CA PRO A 38 33.97 -57.99 -10.03
C PRO A 38 34.51 -57.19 -8.85
N ALA A 39 35.62 -56.49 -9.05
CA ALA A 39 36.05 -55.49 -8.10
C ALA A 39 34.86 -54.54 -7.86
N PRO A 40 34.50 -54.23 -6.60
CA PRO A 40 33.57 -53.15 -6.38
C PRO A 40 34.25 -51.91 -6.94
N LEU A 41 33.69 -51.36 -8.03
CA LEU A 41 33.91 -49.97 -8.39
C LEU A 41 33.40 -49.16 -7.19
N LEU A 42 34.28 -48.93 -6.22
CA LEU A 42 34.14 -47.82 -5.31
C LEU A 42 34.14 -46.59 -6.21
N ALA A 43 32.95 -46.11 -6.54
CA ALA A 43 32.76 -44.76 -7.00
C ALA A 43 33.43 -43.89 -5.93
N GLN A 44 34.63 -43.40 -6.23
CA GLN A 44 35.29 -42.41 -5.42
C GLN A 44 34.37 -41.19 -5.50
N SER A 45 33.51 -41.00 -4.50
CA SER A 45 32.91 -39.70 -4.25
C SER A 45 34.06 -38.79 -3.84
N GLN A 46 34.77 -38.23 -4.82
CA GLN A 46 35.71 -37.17 -4.58
C GLN A 46 34.88 -36.01 -4.04
N ALA A 47 35.09 -35.68 -2.75
CA ALA A 47 34.52 -34.47 -2.19
C ALA A 47 35.07 -33.30 -3.00
N LEU A 48 34.18 -32.47 -3.55
CA LEU A 48 34.55 -31.29 -4.32
C LEU A 48 35.48 -30.41 -3.49
N SER A 49 36.56 -29.93 -4.10
CA SER A 49 37.46 -28.98 -3.44
C SER A 49 36.80 -27.59 -3.35
N ARG A 50 37.37 -26.69 -2.54
CA ARG A 50 36.86 -25.30 -2.46
C ARG A 50 36.94 -24.56 -3.80
N SER A 51 37.94 -24.85 -4.63
CA SER A 51 38.04 -24.27 -5.97
C SER A 51 36.95 -24.81 -6.89
N ASP A 52 36.66 -26.11 -6.82
CA ASP A 52 35.61 -26.72 -7.67
C ASP A 52 34.23 -26.17 -7.29
N LEU A 53 33.97 -25.93 -5.99
CA LEU A 53 32.73 -25.29 -5.54
C LEU A 53 32.61 -23.84 -6.01
N ALA A 54 33.71 -23.08 -6.02
CA ALA A 54 33.72 -21.71 -6.53
C ALA A 54 33.48 -21.66 -8.06
N GLU A 55 34.06 -22.59 -8.81
CA GLU A 55 33.86 -22.72 -10.25
C GLU A 55 32.41 -23.06 -10.61
N LEU A 56 31.73 -23.89 -9.79
CA LEU A 56 30.29 -24.16 -9.97
C LEU A 56 29.42 -22.90 -9.80
N VAL A 57 29.76 -22.05 -8.83
CA VAL A 57 29.05 -20.77 -8.63
C VAL A 57 29.31 -19.83 -9.81
N GLU A 58 30.56 -19.73 -10.27
CA GLU A 58 30.90 -18.91 -11.44
C GLU A 58 30.20 -19.39 -12.73
N ASP A 59 30.13 -20.71 -12.97
CA ASP A 59 29.37 -21.26 -14.10
C ASP A 59 27.88 -20.92 -13.97
N ALA A 60 27.28 -21.04 -12.78
CA ALA A 60 25.89 -20.67 -12.56
C ALA A 60 25.61 -19.19 -12.90
N HIS A 61 26.48 -18.26 -12.46
CA HIS A 61 26.41 -16.86 -12.88
C HIS A 61 26.54 -16.70 -14.38
N LYS A 62 27.45 -17.44 -15.02
CA LYS A 62 27.62 -17.39 -16.48
C LYS A 62 26.35 -17.88 -17.20
N ARG A 63 25.73 -18.98 -16.75
CA ARG A 63 24.48 -19.51 -17.32
C ARG A 63 23.34 -18.50 -17.20
N GLN A 64 23.21 -17.85 -16.05
CA GLN A 64 22.21 -16.82 -15.82
C GLN A 64 22.41 -15.63 -16.77
N ARG A 65 23.65 -15.14 -16.90
CA ARG A 65 23.99 -14.06 -17.86
C ARG A 65 23.72 -14.44 -19.31
N ASP A 66 24.07 -15.66 -19.71
CA ASP A 66 23.82 -16.15 -21.06
C ASP A 66 22.31 -16.23 -21.34
N TYR A 67 21.50 -16.64 -20.35
CA TYR A 67 20.04 -16.66 -20.45
C TYR A 67 19.45 -15.26 -20.60
N GLU A 68 19.85 -14.29 -19.76
CA GLU A 68 19.29 -12.93 -19.85
C GLU A 68 19.70 -12.22 -21.15
N GLY A 69 20.94 -12.42 -21.61
CA GLY A 69 21.38 -11.98 -22.92
C GLY A 69 20.55 -12.61 -24.05
N TYR A 70 20.23 -13.90 -23.93
CA TYR A 70 19.34 -14.59 -24.87
C TYR A 70 17.92 -14.02 -24.82
N ARG A 71 17.32 -13.86 -23.63
CA ARG A 71 15.99 -13.27 -23.43
C ARG A 71 15.91 -11.90 -24.08
N ALA A 72 16.85 -11.00 -23.78
CA ALA A 72 16.93 -9.66 -24.37
C ALA A 72 17.03 -9.69 -25.91
N SER A 73 17.74 -10.67 -26.48
CA SER A 73 17.86 -10.83 -27.94
C SER A 73 16.53 -11.22 -28.61
N ARG A 74 15.66 -11.93 -27.88
CA ARG A 74 14.39 -12.49 -28.37
C ARG A 74 13.18 -11.59 -28.17
N ILE A 75 13.26 -10.56 -27.31
CA ILE A 75 12.17 -9.60 -27.13
C ILE A 75 11.81 -8.94 -28.49
N PRO A 76 10.54 -9.05 -28.94
CA PRO A 76 10.12 -8.44 -30.20
C PRO A 76 10.35 -6.93 -30.23
N VAL A 77 10.76 -6.41 -31.39
CA VAL A 77 10.94 -4.97 -31.60
C VAL A 77 9.58 -4.32 -31.81
N THR A 78 9.21 -3.37 -30.97
CA THR A 78 8.03 -2.53 -31.17
C THR A 78 8.41 -1.30 -31.99
N THR A 79 7.50 -0.85 -32.87
CA THR A 79 7.70 0.33 -33.73
C THR A 79 7.31 1.64 -33.07
N GLU A 80 6.68 1.58 -31.90
CA GLU A 80 6.28 2.77 -31.17
C GLU A 80 7.46 3.36 -30.40
N THR A 81 7.83 4.58 -30.80
CA THR A 81 8.74 5.44 -30.04
C THR A 81 7.90 6.22 -29.04
N SER A 82 7.84 5.81 -27.77
CA SER A 82 7.40 6.74 -26.73
C SER A 82 8.43 7.86 -26.67
N GLY A 83 8.09 9.02 -27.22
CA GLY A 83 9.01 10.13 -27.33
C GLY A 83 9.49 10.61 -25.96
N GLY A 84 10.73 10.28 -25.58
CA GLY A 84 11.62 11.05 -24.71
C GLY A 84 11.11 11.60 -23.37
N ARG A 85 9.95 11.18 -22.86
CA ARG A 85 9.36 11.75 -21.65
C ARG A 85 9.92 11.02 -20.44
N CYS A 86 10.66 11.76 -19.62
CA CYS A 86 11.13 11.31 -18.32
C CYS A 86 10.36 12.05 -17.23
N ASP A 87 9.46 11.35 -16.54
CA ASP A 87 8.67 11.96 -15.48
C ASP A 87 9.50 12.02 -14.18
N GLU A 88 10.20 10.93 -13.85
CA GLU A 88 11.12 10.82 -12.72
C GLU A 88 12.47 10.20 -13.16
N ARG A 89 13.58 10.74 -12.64
CA ARG A 89 14.93 10.25 -12.92
C ARG A 89 15.57 9.71 -11.65
N ILE A 90 15.96 8.45 -11.66
CA ILE A 90 16.66 7.77 -10.55
C ILE A 90 17.95 7.19 -11.11
N GLY A 91 19.09 7.82 -10.78
CA GLY A 91 20.39 7.46 -11.36
C GLY A 91 20.34 7.36 -12.89
N ARG A 92 20.58 6.16 -13.42
CA ARG A 92 20.61 5.82 -14.84
C ARG A 92 19.22 5.53 -15.42
N VAL A 93 18.22 5.27 -14.57
CA VAL A 93 16.87 4.87 -14.99
C VAL A 93 15.95 6.07 -15.12
N CYS A 94 15.18 6.06 -16.19
CA CYS A 94 14.10 7.00 -16.41
C CYS A 94 12.76 6.30 -16.19
N ILE A 95 11.96 6.81 -15.26
CA ILE A 95 10.59 6.34 -15.02
C ILE A 95 9.64 7.26 -15.78
N TRP A 96 8.83 6.67 -16.65
CA TRP A 96 7.62 7.28 -17.19
C TRP A 96 6.44 6.75 -16.41
N TYR A 97 5.50 7.63 -16.10
CA TYR A 97 4.30 7.16 -15.40
C TYR A 97 3.41 6.37 -16.35
N GLY A 98 3.34 6.68 -17.64
CA GLY A 98 2.57 5.84 -18.58
C GLY A 98 1.07 5.76 -18.23
N GLY A 99 0.40 4.71 -18.70
CA GLY A 99 -1.06 4.55 -18.57
C GLY A 99 -1.51 3.12 -18.87
N GLU A 100 -2.76 2.92 -19.30
CA GLU A 100 -3.32 1.59 -19.63
C GLU A 100 -2.47 0.84 -20.69
N ASP A 101 -1.77 1.58 -21.56
CA ASP A 101 -0.89 1.05 -22.61
C ASP A 101 0.36 0.36 -22.06
N GLU A 102 0.65 0.44 -20.75
CA GLU A 102 1.74 -0.32 -20.11
C GLU A 102 1.55 -1.84 -20.18
N THR A 103 0.37 -2.31 -20.58
CA THR A 103 0.11 -3.74 -20.85
C THR A 103 0.41 -4.15 -22.29
N ASP A 104 0.72 -3.20 -23.18
CA ASP A 104 1.03 -3.45 -24.58
C ASP A 104 2.50 -3.86 -24.78
N PHE A 105 2.88 -4.95 -24.15
CA PHE A 105 4.18 -5.60 -24.38
C PHE A 105 3.98 -7.00 -25.00
N PRO A 106 4.92 -7.44 -25.86
CA PRO A 106 4.80 -8.73 -26.51
C PRO A 106 4.85 -9.89 -25.50
N PRO A 107 4.09 -10.98 -25.72
CA PRO A 107 4.22 -12.18 -24.91
C PRO A 107 5.60 -12.80 -25.08
N GLU A 108 6.05 -13.53 -24.06
CA GLU A 108 7.35 -14.21 -24.10
C GLU A 108 7.40 -15.26 -25.24
N PRO A 109 8.44 -15.23 -26.09
CA PRO A 109 8.65 -16.26 -27.11
C PRO A 109 8.85 -17.66 -26.51
N ALA A 110 8.32 -18.69 -27.17
CA ALA A 110 8.41 -20.07 -26.68
C ALA A 110 9.86 -20.55 -26.53
N GLU A 111 10.78 -20.09 -27.40
CA GLU A 111 12.20 -20.39 -27.30
C GLU A 111 12.87 -19.80 -26.05
N THR A 112 12.42 -18.63 -25.59
CA THR A 112 12.88 -18.01 -24.33
C THR A 112 12.38 -18.82 -23.13
N ALA A 113 11.13 -19.27 -23.15
CA ALA A 113 10.60 -20.15 -22.11
C ALA A 113 11.35 -21.49 -22.04
N LEU A 114 11.75 -22.05 -23.20
CA LEU A 114 12.59 -23.26 -23.24
C LEU A 114 13.98 -23.01 -22.65
N ALA A 115 14.62 -21.89 -23.00
CA ALA A 115 15.91 -21.50 -22.45
C ALA A 115 15.85 -21.29 -20.92
N ARG A 116 14.75 -20.74 -20.39
CA ARG A 116 14.53 -20.62 -18.93
C ARG A 116 14.52 -21.99 -18.26
N ARG A 117 13.88 -22.98 -18.87
CA ARG A 117 13.83 -24.35 -18.32
C ARG A 117 15.19 -25.04 -18.32
N GLU A 118 16.03 -24.74 -19.31
CA GLU A 118 17.43 -25.18 -19.33
C GLU A 118 18.20 -24.55 -18.17
N LEU A 119 18.12 -23.22 -18.00
CA LEU A 119 18.71 -22.52 -16.86
C LEU A 119 18.24 -23.09 -15.51
N LEU A 120 16.95 -23.34 -15.35
CA LEU A 120 16.38 -23.94 -14.15
C LEU A 120 16.96 -25.33 -13.84
N THR A 121 17.27 -26.10 -14.89
CA THR A 121 17.91 -27.42 -14.75
C THR A 121 19.35 -27.26 -14.28
N ASP A 122 20.09 -26.32 -14.87
CA ASP A 122 21.48 -26.02 -14.51
C ASP A 122 21.59 -25.51 -13.06
N LEU A 123 20.77 -24.52 -12.68
CA LEU A 123 20.71 -23.99 -11.31
C LEU A 123 20.32 -25.05 -10.29
N SER A 124 19.32 -25.90 -10.59
CA SER A 124 18.93 -27.00 -9.71
C SER A 124 20.03 -28.04 -9.55
N SER A 125 20.82 -28.30 -10.61
CA SER A 125 21.97 -29.20 -10.56
C SER A 125 23.13 -28.62 -9.74
N ALA A 126 23.39 -27.32 -9.89
CA ALA A 126 24.40 -26.60 -9.13
C ALA A 126 24.05 -26.57 -7.63
N LEU A 127 22.81 -26.23 -7.27
CA LEU A 127 22.34 -26.20 -5.87
C LEU A 127 22.44 -27.58 -5.19
N GLY A 128 22.27 -28.67 -5.95
CA GLY A 128 22.46 -30.03 -5.44
C GLY A 128 23.91 -30.35 -5.05
N GLN A 129 24.88 -29.60 -5.56
CA GLN A 129 26.31 -29.79 -5.33
C GLN A 129 26.90 -28.74 -4.38
N VAL A 130 26.45 -27.49 -4.46
CA VAL A 130 26.88 -26.37 -3.62
C VAL A 130 25.67 -25.65 -3.02
N ARG A 131 25.65 -25.51 -1.69
CA ARG A 131 24.62 -24.77 -0.96
C ARG A 131 24.99 -23.29 -0.94
N ASP A 132 24.64 -22.60 -2.01
CA ASP A 132 24.95 -21.19 -2.21
C ASP A 132 23.66 -20.33 -2.15
N PRO A 133 23.64 -19.22 -1.38
CA PRO A 133 22.47 -18.35 -1.26
C PRO A 133 22.01 -17.71 -2.57
N TRP A 134 22.94 -17.32 -3.44
CA TRP A 134 22.62 -16.67 -4.72
C TRP A 134 22.02 -17.69 -5.69
N ILE A 135 22.60 -18.89 -5.83
CA ILE A 135 22.03 -19.95 -6.68
C ILE A 135 20.62 -20.33 -6.22
N LEU A 136 20.40 -20.46 -4.90
CA LEU A 136 19.09 -20.76 -4.35
C LEU A 136 18.08 -19.65 -4.71
N GLY A 137 18.46 -18.39 -4.49
CA GLY A 137 17.63 -17.24 -4.78
C GLY A 137 17.25 -17.12 -6.25
N GLN A 138 18.21 -17.29 -7.15
CA GLN A 138 18.00 -17.33 -8.60
C GLN A 138 17.10 -18.49 -9.02
N LEU A 139 17.30 -19.69 -8.45
CA LEU A 139 16.43 -20.83 -8.73
C LEU A 139 14.98 -20.56 -8.33
N VAL A 140 14.75 -19.96 -7.16
CA VAL A 140 13.42 -19.55 -6.69
C VAL A 140 12.82 -18.48 -7.62
N HIS A 141 13.59 -17.44 -7.96
CA HIS A 141 13.18 -16.36 -8.87
C HIS A 141 12.72 -16.91 -10.23
N TYR A 142 13.53 -17.75 -10.88
CA TYR A 142 13.16 -18.30 -12.20
C TYR A 142 12.04 -19.35 -12.14
N LEU A 143 11.84 -20.01 -11.00
CA LEU A 143 10.67 -20.89 -10.82
C LEU A 143 9.39 -20.06 -10.71
N ILE A 144 9.44 -18.91 -10.05
CA ILE A 144 8.34 -17.94 -9.99
C ILE A 144 8.05 -17.40 -11.39
N ASP A 145 9.08 -17.00 -12.14
CA ASP A 145 8.93 -16.52 -13.53
C ASP A 145 8.35 -17.59 -14.48
N ASP A 146 8.61 -18.88 -14.21
CA ASP A 146 7.98 -20.01 -14.94
C ASP A 146 6.56 -20.35 -14.42
N GLY A 147 6.07 -19.66 -13.39
CA GLY A 147 4.77 -19.88 -12.76
C GLY A 147 4.71 -21.10 -11.82
N ASN A 148 5.85 -21.67 -11.45
CA ASN A 148 5.96 -22.88 -10.63
C ASN A 148 6.13 -22.57 -9.13
N TYR A 149 5.17 -21.83 -8.57
CA TYR A 149 5.18 -21.38 -7.17
C TYR A 149 5.35 -22.54 -6.18
N GLY A 150 4.63 -23.64 -6.38
CA GLY A 150 4.70 -24.78 -5.47
C GLY A 150 6.07 -25.49 -5.45
N ARG A 151 6.85 -25.46 -6.53
CA ARG A 151 8.24 -25.96 -6.51
C ARG A 151 9.19 -24.94 -5.89
N ALA A 152 8.98 -23.65 -6.16
CA ALA A 152 9.76 -22.57 -5.55
C ALA A 152 9.67 -22.61 -4.02
N GLU A 153 8.45 -22.74 -3.49
CA GLU A 153 8.15 -22.86 -2.07
C GLU A 153 8.90 -24.02 -1.42
N ARG A 154 8.75 -25.25 -1.93
CA ARG A 154 9.45 -26.43 -1.40
C ARG A 154 10.97 -26.26 -1.40
N ILE A 155 11.54 -25.64 -2.44
CA ILE A 155 12.99 -25.41 -2.52
C ILE A 155 13.44 -24.38 -1.47
N ALA A 156 12.64 -23.35 -1.21
CA ALA A 156 12.92 -22.38 -0.15
C ALA A 156 12.81 -23.02 1.25
N GLU A 157 11.80 -23.87 1.49
CA GLU A 157 11.63 -24.60 2.75
C GLU A 157 12.75 -25.62 3.02
N GLU A 158 13.18 -26.34 1.97
CA GLU A 158 14.23 -27.37 2.05
C GLU A 158 15.65 -26.81 1.75
N CYS A 159 15.85 -25.49 1.88
CA CYS A 159 17.03 -24.78 1.38
C CYS A 159 18.38 -25.38 1.83
N GLY A 160 18.48 -25.77 3.11
CA GLY A 160 19.69 -26.29 3.73
C GLY A 160 20.84 -25.28 3.88
N LEU A 161 20.58 -23.97 3.83
CA LEU A 161 21.60 -22.95 4.10
C LEU A 161 21.90 -22.82 5.59
N VAL A 162 23.13 -22.40 5.92
CA VAL A 162 23.51 -22.04 7.30
C VAL A 162 22.82 -20.75 7.73
N GLU A 163 22.75 -19.78 6.81
CA GLU A 163 22.04 -18.52 6.99
C GLU A 163 20.54 -18.70 6.77
N THR A 164 19.87 -19.23 7.79
CA THR A 164 18.44 -19.58 7.74
C THR A 164 17.52 -18.39 7.45
N TRP A 165 17.94 -17.15 7.75
CA TRP A 165 17.16 -15.95 7.47
C TRP A 165 16.79 -15.83 5.99
N TRP A 166 17.71 -16.19 5.09
CA TRP A 166 17.49 -16.07 3.65
C TRP A 166 16.47 -17.08 3.13
N CYS A 167 16.43 -18.27 3.72
CA CYS A 167 15.44 -19.28 3.38
C CYS A 167 14.02 -18.83 3.74
N GLU A 168 13.84 -18.30 4.95
CA GLU A 168 12.56 -17.75 5.40
C GLU A 168 12.14 -16.53 4.57
N ALA A 169 13.10 -15.71 4.12
CA ALA A 169 12.81 -14.59 3.21
C ALA A 169 12.27 -15.09 1.86
N LEU A 170 12.86 -16.13 1.29
CA LEU A 170 12.41 -16.74 0.04
C LEU A 170 11.04 -17.43 0.20
N VAL A 171 10.76 -18.05 1.35
CA VAL A 171 9.42 -18.57 1.68
C VAL A 171 8.40 -17.44 1.70
N GLY A 172 8.68 -16.36 2.44
CA GLY A 172 7.82 -15.17 2.48
C GLY A 172 7.57 -14.55 1.10
N TYR A 173 8.61 -14.51 0.26
CA TYR A 173 8.51 -14.03 -1.12
C TYR A 173 7.55 -14.87 -1.97
N VAL A 174 7.68 -16.20 -1.93
CA VAL A 174 6.77 -17.09 -2.68
C VAL A 174 5.33 -16.98 -2.18
N LEU A 175 5.14 -16.94 -0.85
CA LEU A 175 3.81 -16.79 -0.23
C LEU A 175 3.14 -15.47 -0.60
N HIS A 176 3.89 -14.36 -0.60
CA HIS A 176 3.40 -13.05 -1.01
C HIS A 176 2.84 -13.09 -2.45
N LEU A 177 3.60 -13.67 -3.39
CA LEU A 177 3.18 -13.75 -4.79
C LEU A 177 1.98 -14.68 -5.02
N ARG A 178 1.71 -15.59 -4.10
CA ARG A 178 0.50 -16.43 -4.11
C ARG A 178 -0.71 -15.76 -3.47
N GLY A 179 -0.53 -14.58 -2.86
CA GLY A 179 -1.57 -13.87 -2.13
C GLY A 179 -1.80 -14.37 -0.70
N GLU A 180 -0.86 -15.15 -0.15
CA GLU A 180 -0.91 -15.71 1.21
C GLU A 180 -0.21 -14.72 2.17
N PHE A 181 -0.80 -13.54 2.36
CA PHE A 181 -0.13 -12.40 2.98
C PHE A 181 0.12 -12.55 4.49
N VAL A 182 -0.76 -13.24 5.22
CA VAL A 182 -0.59 -13.47 6.66
C VAL A 182 0.61 -14.39 6.91
N GLU A 183 0.67 -15.49 6.17
CA GLU A 183 1.76 -16.46 6.20
C GLU A 183 3.07 -15.84 5.69
N ALA A 184 3.02 -15.02 4.63
CA ALA A 184 4.17 -14.29 4.13
C ALA A 184 4.75 -13.33 5.18
N GLU A 185 3.90 -12.56 5.88
CA GLU A 185 4.36 -11.68 6.95
C GLU A 185 5.02 -12.47 8.09
N ALA A 186 4.46 -13.62 8.47
CA ALA A 186 5.03 -14.48 9.50
C ALA A 186 6.43 -15.01 9.10
N ALA A 187 6.59 -15.43 7.85
CA ALA A 187 7.88 -15.87 7.31
C ALA A 187 8.90 -14.72 7.29
N PHE A 188 8.51 -13.53 6.80
CA PHE A 188 9.39 -12.36 6.80
C PHE A 188 9.79 -11.91 8.21
N ARG A 189 8.86 -11.93 9.18
CA ARG A 189 9.21 -11.63 10.59
C ARG A 189 10.21 -12.63 11.15
N THR A 190 10.08 -13.91 10.82
CA THR A 190 11.04 -14.96 11.22
C THR A 190 12.40 -14.70 10.58
N SER A 191 12.43 -14.35 9.29
CA SER A 191 13.64 -13.96 8.57
C SER A 191 14.34 -12.77 9.22
N ILE A 192 13.64 -11.66 9.43
CA ILE A 192 14.17 -10.41 10.02
C ILE A 192 14.70 -10.63 11.45
N ALA A 193 14.07 -11.52 12.22
CA ALA A 193 14.56 -11.87 13.56
C ALA A 193 15.92 -12.59 13.50
N ALA A 194 16.14 -13.42 12.48
CA ALA A 194 17.36 -14.19 12.28
C ALA A 194 18.47 -13.43 11.51
N MET A 195 18.17 -12.28 10.89
CA MET A 195 19.16 -11.49 10.15
C MET A 195 20.30 -10.97 11.03
N PRO A 196 21.53 -10.86 10.48
CA PRO A 196 22.58 -10.02 11.05
C PRO A 196 22.12 -8.56 11.19
N ASP A 197 22.67 -7.82 12.15
CA ASP A 197 22.17 -6.49 12.48
C ASP A 197 22.29 -5.46 11.35
N GLU A 198 23.28 -5.61 10.48
CA GLU A 198 23.44 -4.75 9.29
C GLU A 198 22.30 -4.99 8.29
N GLU A 199 22.04 -6.25 7.95
CA GLU A 199 20.97 -6.63 7.02
C GLU A 199 19.59 -6.28 7.59
N ARG A 200 19.38 -6.57 8.89
CA ARG A 200 18.16 -6.21 9.61
C ARG A 200 17.88 -4.71 9.49
N ARG A 201 18.89 -3.86 9.74
CA ARG A 201 18.73 -2.40 9.62
C ARG A 201 18.43 -1.96 8.20
N ARG A 202 19.07 -2.56 7.18
CA ARG A 202 18.78 -2.27 5.78
C ARG A 202 17.30 -2.55 5.45
N TRP A 203 16.77 -3.67 5.91
CA TRP A 203 15.40 -4.09 5.64
C TRP A 203 14.33 -3.37 6.47
N THR A 204 14.70 -2.81 7.63
CA THR A 204 13.78 -2.06 8.50
C THR A 204 13.99 -0.55 8.45
N THR A 205 14.70 -0.05 7.43
CA THR A 205 14.86 1.40 7.20
C THR A 205 14.17 1.78 5.89
N PRO A 206 13.14 2.65 5.90
CA PRO A 206 12.35 2.99 4.71
C PRO A 206 13.04 4.03 3.82
N GLY A 207 14.39 4.07 3.78
CA GLY A 207 15.17 5.16 3.17
C GLY A 207 14.86 5.38 1.69
N ARG A 208 14.72 4.30 0.90
CA ARG A 208 14.36 4.40 -0.53
C ARG A 208 12.92 4.87 -0.77
N LEU A 209 12.05 4.78 0.24
CA LEU A 209 10.63 5.14 0.14
C LEU A 209 10.35 6.57 0.61
N PHE A 210 11.08 7.06 1.61
CA PHE A 210 10.91 8.41 2.13
C PHE A 210 11.53 9.48 1.22
N THR A 211 11.04 10.71 1.37
CA THR A 211 11.79 11.86 0.90
C THR A 211 13.05 12.02 1.75
N LYS A 212 14.00 12.84 1.28
CA LYS A 212 15.20 13.14 2.06
C LYS A 212 14.87 13.72 3.45
N GLU A 213 13.82 14.54 3.56
CA GLU A 213 13.41 15.11 4.85
C GLU A 213 12.80 14.06 5.78
N GLY A 214 11.97 13.16 5.23
CA GLY A 214 11.43 12.03 5.98
C GLY A 214 12.53 11.08 6.47
N GLU A 215 13.49 10.76 5.62
CA GLU A 215 14.67 9.95 5.96
C GLU A 215 15.52 10.62 7.05
N ASP A 216 15.85 11.91 6.90
CA ASP A 216 16.61 12.67 7.90
C ASP A 216 15.87 12.74 9.25
N THR A 217 14.54 12.77 9.24
CA THR A 217 13.72 12.76 10.45
C THR A 217 13.72 11.39 11.12
N PHE A 218 13.50 10.32 10.35
CA PHE A 218 13.56 8.94 10.84
C PHE A 218 14.94 8.61 11.42
N ASN A 219 16.02 8.95 10.71
CA ASN A 219 17.38 8.63 11.14
C ASN A 219 17.84 9.41 12.38
N ARG A 220 17.24 10.58 12.67
CA ARG A 220 17.50 11.35 13.90
C ARG A 220 16.75 10.82 15.12
N ALA A 221 15.67 10.07 14.90
CA ALA A 221 14.87 9.49 15.96
C ALA A 221 15.66 8.46 16.77
N SER A 222 15.28 8.26 18.02
CA SER A 222 15.85 7.18 18.84
C SER A 222 15.49 5.79 18.29
N PRO A 223 16.23 4.70 18.60
CA PRO A 223 15.89 3.37 18.09
C PRO A 223 14.46 2.90 18.43
N ASP A 224 13.98 3.22 19.64
CA ASP A 224 12.60 2.90 20.06
C ASP A 224 11.57 3.68 19.23
N GLU A 225 11.88 4.93 18.91
CA GLU A 225 11.04 5.80 18.09
C GLU A 225 11.07 5.39 16.61
N GLN A 226 12.21 4.97 16.07
CA GLN A 226 12.31 4.38 14.73
C GLN A 226 11.44 3.13 14.61
N THR A 227 11.45 2.27 15.64
CA THR A 227 10.58 1.08 15.69
C THR A 227 9.10 1.48 15.67
N LEU A 228 8.71 2.48 16.47
CA LEU A 228 7.36 3.01 16.48
C LEU A 228 6.94 3.61 15.13
N LEU A 229 7.81 4.41 14.50
CA LEU A 229 7.56 5.03 13.20
C LEU A 229 7.46 3.99 12.09
N TRP A 230 8.30 2.96 12.11
CA TRP A 230 8.25 1.82 11.20
C TRP A 230 6.93 1.05 11.34
N ASP A 231 6.54 0.71 12.57
CA ASP A 231 5.29 0.01 12.84
C ASP A 231 4.08 0.84 12.38
N ARG A 232 4.08 2.16 12.62
CA ARG A 232 3.02 3.06 12.15
C ARG A 232 2.97 3.17 10.63
N LEU A 233 4.13 3.32 9.97
CA LEU A 233 4.22 3.39 8.51
C LEU A 233 3.51 2.19 7.90
N TRP A 234 3.89 0.98 8.32
CA TRP A 234 3.34 -0.23 7.70
C TRP A 234 1.92 -0.50 8.12
N ARG A 235 1.60 -0.37 9.41
CA ARG A 235 0.23 -0.57 9.92
C ARG A 235 -0.80 0.26 9.15
N PHE A 236 -0.49 1.51 8.86
CA PHE A 236 -1.43 2.37 8.14
C PHE A 236 -1.23 2.36 6.62
N SER A 237 -0.15 1.77 6.09
CA SER A 237 0.03 1.51 4.65
C SER A 237 -0.70 0.25 4.15
N ASP A 238 -1.30 -0.53 5.06
CA ASP A 238 -2.21 -1.62 4.69
C ASP A 238 -3.31 -1.08 3.76
N PRO A 239 -3.46 -1.57 2.52
CA PRO A 239 -4.47 -1.10 1.58
C PRO A 239 -5.91 -1.30 2.07
N LEU A 240 -6.25 -2.44 2.67
CA LEU A 240 -7.61 -2.78 3.14
C LEU A 240 -7.58 -3.62 4.43
N PHE A 241 -8.06 -3.05 5.53
CA PHE A 241 -8.29 -3.79 6.77
C PHE A 241 -9.43 -4.82 6.68
N LEU A 242 -10.27 -4.77 5.64
CA LEU A 242 -11.24 -5.83 5.33
C LEU A 242 -10.58 -7.19 5.12
N LEU A 243 -9.38 -7.20 4.56
CA LEU A 243 -8.63 -8.41 4.26
C LEU A 243 -7.58 -8.65 5.33
N GLU A 244 -7.36 -9.92 5.68
CA GLU A 244 -6.33 -10.26 6.66
C GLU A 244 -4.94 -10.20 6.02
N GLY A 245 -3.98 -9.64 6.76
CA GLY A 245 -2.58 -9.51 6.35
C GLY A 245 -2.30 -8.20 5.59
N ASN A 246 -1.09 -7.68 5.77
CA ASN A 246 -0.66 -6.44 5.13
C ASN A 246 0.13 -6.76 3.85
N ASP A 247 -0.59 -6.84 2.73
CA ASP A 247 -0.02 -7.11 1.40
C ASP A 247 1.00 -6.04 0.97
N ARG A 248 0.80 -4.77 1.35
CA ARG A 248 1.76 -3.70 1.06
C ARG A 248 3.08 -3.85 1.82
N LEU A 249 3.06 -4.30 3.08
CA LEU A 249 4.25 -4.63 3.86
C LEU A 249 4.99 -5.84 3.27
N THR A 250 4.26 -6.91 2.96
CA THR A 250 4.87 -8.12 2.40
C THR A 250 5.41 -7.90 0.99
N ASP A 251 4.79 -7.02 0.19
CA ASP A 251 5.32 -6.53 -1.08
C ASP A 251 6.64 -5.76 -0.91
N HIS A 252 6.78 -4.96 0.15
CA HIS A 252 8.05 -4.28 0.43
C HIS A 252 9.18 -5.28 0.70
N PHE A 253 8.93 -6.30 1.52
CA PHE A 253 9.93 -7.34 1.78
C PHE A 253 10.19 -8.22 0.55
N ALA A 254 9.17 -8.52 -0.26
CA ALA A 254 9.33 -9.23 -1.52
C ALA A 254 10.28 -8.46 -2.47
N ARG A 255 10.14 -7.14 -2.58
CA ARG A 255 11.05 -6.30 -3.38
C ARG A 255 12.47 -6.30 -2.84
N LEU A 256 12.66 -6.37 -1.53
CA LEU A 256 13.99 -6.49 -0.92
C LEU A 256 14.63 -7.86 -1.19
N VAL A 257 13.83 -8.93 -1.22
CA VAL A 257 14.28 -10.25 -1.68
C VAL A 257 14.72 -10.19 -3.13
N GLU A 258 13.93 -9.57 -4.01
CA GLU A 258 14.30 -9.40 -5.41
C GLU A 258 15.57 -8.55 -5.56
N ALA A 259 15.67 -7.41 -4.88
CA ALA A 259 16.88 -6.58 -4.89
C ALA A 259 18.13 -7.36 -4.40
N THR A 260 17.97 -8.24 -3.42
CA THR A 260 19.05 -9.10 -2.93
C THR A 260 19.44 -10.17 -3.96
N ASN A 261 18.46 -10.72 -4.69
CA ASN A 261 18.71 -11.65 -5.80
C ASN A 261 19.42 -10.99 -6.97
N ASP A 262 19.07 -9.76 -7.28
CA ASP A 262 19.51 -9.05 -8.48
C ASP A 262 20.92 -8.44 -8.34
N ALA A 263 21.43 -8.32 -7.11
CA ALA A 263 22.71 -7.67 -6.80
C ALA A 263 23.91 -8.15 -7.65
N ASP A 264 23.94 -9.45 -8.00
CA ASP A 264 24.98 -10.08 -8.83
C ASP A 264 24.39 -10.83 -10.05
N ALA A 265 23.19 -10.44 -10.49
CA ALA A 265 22.51 -11.01 -11.65
C ALA A 265 22.65 -10.12 -12.88
N ALA A 266 22.59 -10.71 -14.08
CA ALA A 266 22.30 -9.95 -15.28
C ALA A 266 20.82 -9.56 -15.35
N ASP A 267 20.55 -8.46 -16.04
CA ASP A 267 19.23 -7.91 -16.29
C ASP A 267 18.99 -7.78 -17.83
N PRO A 268 17.75 -7.99 -18.33
CA PRO A 268 17.41 -7.83 -19.74
C PRO A 268 17.80 -6.51 -20.40
N GLN A 269 17.94 -5.42 -19.63
CA GLN A 269 18.35 -4.10 -20.10
C GLN A 269 19.86 -3.93 -20.20
N ASP A 270 20.65 -4.98 -19.90
CA ASP A 270 22.12 -4.96 -19.90
C ASP A 270 22.70 -3.87 -18.99
N MET A 271 21.99 -3.59 -17.89
CA MET A 271 22.39 -2.65 -16.85
C MET A 271 22.98 -3.43 -15.67
N GLY A 272 24.23 -3.15 -15.32
CA GLY A 272 24.81 -3.71 -14.09
C GLY A 272 24.10 -3.16 -12.85
N TRP A 273 23.81 -4.03 -11.88
CA TRP A 273 23.15 -3.67 -10.63
C TRP A 273 23.88 -2.57 -9.87
N ASP A 274 23.11 -1.62 -9.33
CA ASP A 274 23.59 -0.50 -8.52
C ASP A 274 22.40 0.05 -7.70
N ASP A 275 22.69 1.02 -6.82
CA ASP A 275 21.73 1.66 -5.92
C ASP A 275 20.48 2.21 -6.62
N ASP A 276 20.61 2.64 -7.87
CA ASP A 276 19.50 3.20 -8.64
C ASP A 276 18.49 2.15 -9.11
N LEU A 277 18.94 0.94 -9.46
CA LEU A 277 18.06 -0.19 -9.79
C LEU A 277 17.33 -0.71 -8.55
N GLU A 278 18.04 -0.79 -7.42
CA GLU A 278 17.41 -1.13 -6.13
C GLU A 278 16.34 -0.11 -5.76
N GLU A 279 16.64 1.19 -5.85
CA GLU A 279 15.67 2.24 -5.55
C GLU A 279 14.45 2.15 -6.48
N VAL A 280 14.66 1.92 -7.78
CA VAL A 280 13.57 1.74 -8.75
C VAL A 280 12.70 0.54 -8.38
N LEU A 281 13.30 -0.63 -8.11
CA LEU A 281 12.56 -1.83 -7.75
C LEU A 281 11.78 -1.64 -6.45
N VAL A 282 12.41 -1.08 -5.41
CA VAL A 282 11.77 -0.86 -4.11
C VAL A 282 10.62 0.15 -4.24
N ARG A 283 10.78 1.23 -5.01
CA ARG A 283 9.73 2.25 -5.20
C ARG A 283 8.62 1.77 -6.14
N TYR A 284 8.96 1.22 -7.30
CA TYR A 284 8.01 1.00 -8.39
C TYR A 284 7.54 -0.44 -8.56
N GLY A 285 8.24 -1.39 -7.94
CA GLY A 285 7.89 -2.80 -7.91
C GLY A 285 8.37 -3.56 -9.13
N ARG A 286 7.88 -4.79 -9.27
CA ARG A 286 8.31 -5.72 -10.31
C ARG A 286 7.93 -5.26 -11.71
N ILE A 287 8.80 -5.56 -12.67
CA ILE A 287 8.50 -5.48 -14.09
C ILE A 287 7.57 -6.62 -14.48
N ILE A 288 6.42 -6.31 -15.09
CA ILE A 288 5.41 -7.29 -15.53
C ILE A 288 5.64 -7.77 -16.97
N GLY A 289 6.52 -7.09 -17.71
CA GLY A 289 6.77 -7.38 -19.11
C GLY A 289 7.85 -6.51 -19.70
N TRP A 290 8.35 -6.93 -20.86
CA TRP A 290 9.46 -6.27 -21.54
C TRP A 290 9.13 -6.00 -23.00
N SER A 291 9.49 -4.81 -23.48
CA SER A 291 9.47 -4.47 -24.90
C SER A 291 10.87 -4.05 -25.37
N ARG A 292 11.08 -4.01 -26.69
CA ARG A 292 12.34 -3.54 -27.28
C ARG A 292 12.07 -2.43 -28.28
N MET A 293 12.59 -1.24 -28.02
CA MET A 293 12.45 -0.09 -28.91
C MET A 293 13.57 -0.05 -29.94
N ARG A 294 13.29 0.48 -31.14
CA ARG A 294 14.37 0.87 -32.09
C ARG A 294 14.99 2.18 -31.61
N GLY A 295 16.26 2.14 -31.20
CA GLY A 295 17.03 3.37 -31.00
C GLY A 295 17.04 4.25 -32.26
N THR A 296 16.93 5.57 -32.10
CA THR A 296 17.16 6.52 -33.19
C THR A 296 18.65 6.46 -33.56
N PRO A 297 19.05 6.27 -34.84
CA PRO A 297 20.46 6.26 -35.21
C PRO A 297 21.09 7.61 -34.83
N SER A 298 22.05 7.62 -33.90
CA SER A 298 22.86 8.81 -33.64
C SER A 298 23.88 8.98 -34.78
N SER A 299 23.41 9.36 -35.97
CA SER A 299 24.28 9.69 -37.11
C SER A 299 24.26 11.18 -37.39
N ILE A 300 24.88 11.99 -36.53
CA ILE A 300 25.26 13.37 -36.89
C ILE A 300 26.76 13.62 -36.73
N LEU A 301 27.51 12.81 -35.97
CA LEU A 301 28.96 12.96 -35.86
C LEU A 301 29.65 11.60 -36.10
N GLY A 302 30.24 11.49 -37.29
CA GLY A 302 30.87 10.32 -37.89
C GLY A 302 31.51 9.28 -36.96
N GLY A 303 31.09 8.04 -37.17
CA GLY A 303 31.73 6.83 -36.64
C GLY A 303 30.88 5.62 -36.96
N GLY A 304 31.08 5.01 -38.13
CA GLY A 304 30.36 3.82 -38.57
C GLY A 304 30.72 2.58 -37.77
N GLY A 305 30.20 2.47 -36.55
CA GLY A 305 30.05 1.21 -35.83
C GLY A 305 28.61 0.72 -35.94
N LEU A 306 28.40 -0.60 -35.99
CA LEU A 306 27.12 -1.24 -35.67
C LEU A 306 26.78 -0.88 -34.21
N GLN A 307 26.18 0.29 -33.99
CA GLN A 307 25.63 0.63 -32.69
C GLN A 307 24.47 -0.31 -32.44
N ASP A 308 24.60 -1.05 -31.36
CA ASP A 308 23.52 -1.83 -30.83
C ASP A 308 22.33 -0.92 -30.51
N SER A 309 21.25 -1.06 -31.28
CA SER A 309 20.04 -0.26 -31.14
C SER A 309 19.02 -0.91 -30.22
N ARG A 310 19.41 -1.96 -29.48
CA ARG A 310 18.60 -2.67 -28.47
C ARG A 310 18.41 -1.76 -27.24
N GLN A 311 17.30 -1.03 -27.16
CA GLN A 311 16.82 -0.47 -25.90
C GLN A 311 15.68 -1.34 -25.38
N VAL A 312 15.94 -2.12 -24.34
CA VAL A 312 14.92 -2.93 -23.65
C VAL A 312 14.24 -2.05 -22.59
N VAL A 313 12.92 -2.16 -22.53
CA VAL A 313 12.05 -1.32 -21.74
C VAL A 313 11.18 -2.24 -20.87
N GLY A 314 11.28 -2.04 -19.56
CA GLY A 314 10.44 -2.71 -18.57
C GLY A 314 9.12 -1.99 -18.36
N HIS A 315 8.04 -2.76 -18.27
CA HIS A 315 6.68 -2.28 -18.03
C HIS A 315 6.23 -2.58 -16.61
N HIS A 316 5.55 -1.63 -15.99
CA HIS A 316 4.94 -1.79 -14.66
C HIS A 316 3.43 -1.95 -14.77
N ASN A 317 2.78 -2.49 -13.75
CA ASN A 317 1.32 -2.61 -13.75
C ASN A 317 0.65 -1.21 -13.94
N PRO A 318 -0.24 -1.03 -14.93
CA PRO A 318 -0.90 0.26 -15.20
C PRO A 318 -1.79 0.75 -14.05
N LYS A 319 -2.24 -0.18 -13.21
CA LYS A 319 -3.10 0.08 -12.05
C LYS A 319 -2.31 0.41 -10.78
N SER A 320 -0.98 0.42 -10.84
CA SER A 320 -0.14 0.84 -9.73
C SER A 320 -0.44 2.28 -9.27
N ARG A 321 -0.61 2.46 -7.96
CA ARG A 321 -0.89 3.73 -7.28
C ARG A 321 -0.04 3.83 -5.99
N GLY A 322 -0.03 4.99 -5.34
CA GLY A 322 0.62 5.13 -4.03
C GLY A 322 -0.25 4.56 -2.89
N TYR A 323 0.32 3.65 -2.11
CA TYR A 323 -0.32 3.02 -0.95
C TYR A 323 0.48 3.20 0.35
N LEU A 324 1.54 4.01 0.34
CA LEU A 324 2.28 4.32 1.56
C LEU A 324 1.61 5.39 2.39
N PHE A 325 1.70 5.25 3.71
CA PHE A 325 1.31 6.28 4.66
C PHE A 325 2.18 7.53 4.48
N PRO A 326 1.59 8.73 4.30
CA PRO A 326 2.36 9.94 4.12
C PRO A 326 3.23 10.21 5.35
N GLU A 327 4.53 10.33 5.10
CA GLU A 327 5.56 10.45 6.13
C GLU A 327 5.31 11.63 7.09
N GLN A 328 4.71 12.72 6.62
CA GLN A 328 4.42 13.91 7.43
C GLN A 328 3.41 13.68 8.56
N PHE A 329 2.64 12.58 8.54
CA PHE A 329 1.66 12.26 9.57
C PHE A 329 2.11 11.11 10.49
N LEU A 330 3.32 10.54 10.32
CA LEU A 330 3.76 9.36 11.08
C LEU A 330 3.86 9.62 12.60
N GLU A 331 4.21 10.84 12.99
CA GLU A 331 4.26 11.24 14.41
C GLU A 331 2.86 11.32 15.03
N ALA A 332 1.86 11.77 14.26
CA ALA A 332 0.48 11.95 14.70
C ALA A 332 -0.54 11.43 13.66
N PRO A 333 -0.68 10.10 13.48
CA PRO A 333 -1.53 9.52 12.43
C PRO A 333 -2.99 9.95 12.51
N ALA A 334 -3.52 10.19 13.71
CA ALA A 334 -4.90 10.64 13.90
C ALA A 334 -5.18 12.10 13.47
N GLU A 335 -4.19 12.81 12.95
CA GLU A 335 -4.34 14.17 12.38
C GLU A 335 -4.45 14.16 10.86
N ILE A 336 -4.37 12.97 10.24
CA ILE A 336 -4.45 12.85 8.79
C ILE A 336 -5.81 13.32 8.27
N PRO A 337 -5.86 14.29 7.34
CA PRO A 337 -7.13 14.74 6.80
C PRO A 337 -7.63 13.77 5.71
N PRO A 338 -8.96 13.71 5.45
CA PRO A 338 -9.56 12.76 4.50
C PRO A 338 -8.92 12.72 3.11
N GLU A 339 -8.45 13.87 2.62
CA GLU A 339 -7.86 14.06 1.29
C GLU A 339 -6.45 13.52 1.14
N SER A 340 -5.72 13.35 2.26
CA SER A 340 -4.34 12.87 2.22
C SER A 340 -4.23 11.39 1.88
N TRP A 341 -5.37 10.69 1.75
CA TRP A 341 -5.45 9.24 1.54
C TRP A 341 -6.27 8.82 0.32
N ILE A 342 -6.52 9.75 -0.60
CA ILE A 342 -7.40 9.49 -1.74
C ILE A 342 -6.57 9.01 -2.91
N THR A 343 -6.79 7.73 -3.25
CA THR A 343 -6.29 7.02 -4.45
C THR A 343 -5.06 7.66 -5.05
N ALA A 344 -3.92 7.44 -4.38
CA ALA A 344 -2.77 8.27 -4.62
C ALA A 344 -2.38 8.25 -6.11
N PRO A 345 -2.08 9.42 -6.68
CA PRO A 345 -1.84 9.57 -8.10
C PRO A 345 -0.73 8.64 -8.58
N ARG A 346 -0.71 8.32 -9.86
CA ARG A 346 0.38 7.52 -10.44
C ARG A 346 1.73 8.26 -10.36
N GLU A 347 1.69 9.55 -10.10
CA GLU A 347 2.82 10.41 -9.76
C GLU A 347 3.42 10.17 -8.37
N SER A 348 2.86 9.24 -7.58
CA SER A 348 3.34 8.92 -6.24
C SER A 348 4.77 8.40 -6.24
N ARG A 349 5.50 8.69 -5.15
CA ARG A 349 6.91 8.28 -4.96
C ARG A 349 7.11 6.77 -4.97
N SER A 350 6.09 6.00 -4.58
CA SER A 350 6.07 4.55 -4.69
C SER A 350 4.76 4.05 -5.29
N TRP A 351 4.83 2.88 -5.89
CA TRP A 351 3.73 2.20 -6.55
C TRP A 351 3.44 0.87 -5.90
N TYR A 352 2.17 0.52 -5.87
CA TYR A 352 1.69 -0.82 -5.60
C TYR A 352 0.34 -1.01 -6.29
N ALA A 353 0.03 -2.23 -6.70
CA ALA A 353 -1.26 -2.63 -7.24
C ALA A 353 -1.69 -3.90 -6.51
N PRO A 354 -2.64 -3.82 -5.55
CA PRO A 354 -3.12 -4.99 -4.84
C PRO A 354 -3.69 -6.02 -5.83
N PRO A 355 -3.21 -7.28 -5.84
CA PRO A 355 -3.62 -8.25 -6.86
C PRO A 355 -5.10 -8.64 -6.77
N TYR A 356 -5.71 -8.51 -5.57
CA TYR A 356 -7.14 -8.76 -5.36
C TYR A 356 -8.04 -7.57 -5.76
N ALA A 357 -7.48 -6.36 -5.85
CA ALA A 357 -8.23 -5.14 -6.18
C ALA A 357 -7.35 -4.09 -6.89
N PRO A 358 -6.90 -4.36 -8.13
CA PRO A 358 -6.10 -3.39 -8.88
C PRO A 358 -6.91 -2.13 -9.20
N ASP A 359 -8.23 -2.26 -9.37
CA ASP A 359 -9.14 -1.13 -9.56
C ASP A 359 -9.61 -0.59 -8.21
N PHE A 360 -8.82 0.34 -7.67
CA PHE A 360 -9.06 0.97 -6.38
C PHE A 360 -9.51 2.42 -6.54
N THR A 361 -10.65 2.79 -5.93
CA THR A 361 -11.27 4.13 -6.10
C THR A 361 -11.53 4.82 -4.75
N ALA A 362 -11.71 6.14 -4.74
CA ALA A 362 -12.18 6.88 -3.58
C ALA A 362 -13.59 6.43 -3.14
N LEU A 363 -13.86 6.37 -1.83
CA LEU A 363 -15.19 6.14 -1.28
C LEU A 363 -15.82 7.47 -0.86
N GLU A 364 -17.05 7.75 -1.30
CA GLU A 364 -17.79 8.90 -0.77
C GLU A 364 -18.21 8.58 0.64
N THR A 365 -17.81 9.42 1.59
CA THR A 365 -18.07 9.17 3.00
C THR A 365 -18.40 10.41 3.79
N GLN A 366 -19.11 10.21 4.88
CA GLN A 366 -19.28 11.20 5.94
C GLN A 366 -19.08 10.50 7.28
N VAL A 367 -18.07 10.92 8.03
CA VAL A 367 -17.77 10.38 9.36
C VAL A 367 -17.95 11.47 10.41
N GLY A 368 -18.67 11.15 11.48
CA GLY A 368 -18.85 12.04 12.61
C GLY A 368 -18.72 11.30 13.94
N ARG A 369 -18.16 11.98 14.93
CA ARG A 369 -18.04 11.47 16.30
C ARG A 369 -19.07 12.10 17.25
N PHE A 370 -19.62 11.26 18.10
CA PHE A 370 -20.61 11.56 19.12
C PHE A 370 -20.22 10.90 20.44
N ARG A 371 -20.84 11.32 21.54
CA ARG A 371 -20.59 10.73 22.86
C ARG A 371 -21.73 9.81 23.25
N ARG A 372 -21.39 8.67 23.86
CA ARG A 372 -22.33 7.77 24.53
C ARG A 372 -21.76 7.45 25.91
N GLY A 373 -22.17 8.24 26.90
CA GLY A 373 -21.52 8.24 28.22
C GLY A 373 -20.04 8.61 28.09
N ASP A 374 -19.18 7.71 28.57
CA ASP A 374 -17.71 7.86 28.48
C ASP A 374 -17.13 7.32 27.17
N GLU A 375 -17.95 6.78 26.26
CA GLU A 375 -17.52 6.22 24.98
C GLU A 375 -17.64 7.23 23.83
N MET A 376 -16.86 6.97 22.78
CA MET A 376 -16.96 7.62 21.48
C MET A 376 -17.81 6.75 20.55
N LEU A 377 -18.93 7.30 20.08
CA LEU A 377 -19.70 6.74 18.98
C LEU A 377 -19.21 7.36 17.68
N VAL A 378 -18.77 6.53 16.74
CA VAL A 378 -18.44 6.95 15.39
C VAL A 378 -19.55 6.50 14.46
N VAL A 379 -20.07 7.44 13.68
CA VAL A 379 -21.07 7.22 12.63
C VAL A 379 -20.37 7.43 11.30
N GLY A 380 -20.43 6.44 10.41
CA GLY A 380 -19.81 6.48 9.08
C GLY A 380 -20.79 6.11 7.99
N ALA A 381 -21.28 7.10 7.25
CA ALA A 381 -22.07 6.88 6.04
C ALA A 381 -21.14 6.72 4.83
N TYR A 382 -21.45 5.79 3.94
CA TYR A 382 -20.58 5.46 2.81
C TYR A 382 -21.34 5.07 1.54
N ARG A 383 -20.74 5.41 0.39
CA ARG A 383 -21.19 5.02 -0.94
C ARG A 383 -19.99 4.99 -1.91
N PRO A 384 -19.85 3.95 -2.73
CA PRO A 384 -18.89 3.89 -3.83
C PRO A 384 -19.02 5.09 -4.76
N ALA A 385 -17.91 5.82 -4.96
CA ALA A 385 -17.88 6.94 -5.91
C ALA A 385 -18.06 6.41 -7.35
N LEU A 386 -18.76 7.20 -8.18
CA LEU A 386 -18.90 6.88 -9.61
C LEU A 386 -17.57 7.15 -10.35
N PRO A 387 -17.14 6.27 -11.29
CA PRO A 387 -15.94 6.48 -12.10
C PRO A 387 -15.92 7.85 -12.79
N GLY A 388 -14.81 8.58 -12.64
CA GLY A 388 -14.62 9.92 -13.20
C GLY A 388 -15.13 11.07 -12.33
N MET A 389 -15.79 10.79 -11.20
CA MET A 389 -15.92 11.72 -10.08
C MET A 389 -14.99 11.25 -8.98
N ASP A 390 -13.71 11.57 -9.10
CA ASP A 390 -12.87 11.55 -7.91
C ASP A 390 -13.17 12.86 -7.17
N PRO A 391 -13.94 12.83 -6.06
CA PRO A 391 -14.53 14.03 -5.47
C PRO A 391 -13.49 15.04 -4.97
N LEU A 392 -12.21 14.65 -4.92
CA LEU A 392 -11.14 15.42 -4.31
C LEU A 392 -9.84 15.47 -5.16
N VAL A 393 -9.82 14.97 -6.41
CA VAL A 393 -8.64 15.10 -7.33
C VAL A 393 -8.36 16.55 -7.77
N THR A 394 -9.13 17.52 -7.30
CA THR A 394 -8.74 18.94 -7.38
C THR A 394 -7.68 19.33 -6.33
N VAL A 395 -6.89 18.39 -5.80
CA VAL A 395 -5.70 18.71 -5.01
C VAL A 395 -4.64 19.29 -5.94
N ALA A 396 -4.26 20.54 -5.65
CA ALA A 396 -3.12 21.20 -6.26
C ALA A 396 -1.88 20.31 -6.13
N VAL A 397 -1.44 19.76 -7.25
CA VAL A 397 -0.06 19.28 -7.41
C VAL A 397 0.85 20.42 -6.95
N PRO A 398 1.69 20.26 -5.92
CA PRO A 398 2.67 21.29 -5.59
C PRO A 398 3.47 21.54 -6.86
N ARG A 399 3.45 22.79 -7.35
CA ARG A 399 4.20 23.17 -8.56
C ARG A 399 5.62 22.66 -8.39
N ARG A 400 6.04 21.84 -9.36
CA ARG A 400 7.41 21.35 -9.52
C ARG A 400 8.37 22.48 -9.17
N PRO A 401 9.35 22.30 -8.27
CA PRO A 401 10.48 23.21 -8.20
C PRO A 401 11.04 23.30 -9.63
N GLU A 402 11.21 24.52 -10.15
CA GLU A 402 11.81 24.69 -11.47
C GLU A 402 13.11 23.89 -11.53
N PRO A 403 13.34 23.10 -12.59
CA PRO A 403 14.57 22.33 -12.71
C PRO A 403 15.74 23.30 -12.65
N ARG A 404 16.66 23.06 -11.71
CA ARG A 404 17.94 23.78 -11.69
C ARG A 404 18.63 23.52 -13.04
N PRO A 405 19.19 24.55 -13.69
CA PRO A 405 19.90 24.36 -14.95
C PRO A 405 21.06 23.38 -14.74
N ASP A 406 21.17 22.42 -15.66
CA ASP A 406 22.25 21.44 -15.70
C ASP A 406 23.60 22.15 -15.81
N PRO A 407 24.54 21.97 -14.84
CA PRO A 407 25.87 22.55 -14.91
C PRO A 407 26.72 22.09 -16.11
N PHE A 408 26.27 21.05 -16.84
CA PHE A 408 27.00 20.43 -17.94
C PHE A 408 26.42 20.72 -19.34
N ASP A 409 25.47 21.66 -19.49
CA ASP A 409 25.04 22.19 -20.79
C ASP A 409 25.72 23.56 -21.07
N PRO A 410 26.86 23.63 -21.80
CA PRO A 410 27.60 24.87 -22.01
C PRO A 410 27.01 25.73 -23.15
N PHE A 411 26.00 25.23 -23.85
CA PHE A 411 25.48 25.83 -25.07
C PHE A 411 23.96 25.82 -25.04
N GLY A 412 23.37 26.65 -24.15
CA GLY A 412 21.93 26.81 -23.93
C GLY A 412 21.08 26.81 -25.21
N GLY A 413 20.78 25.61 -25.68
CA GLY A 413 20.25 25.33 -27.00
C GLY A 413 18.74 25.34 -26.98
N ARG A 414 18.13 26.50 -26.70
CA ARG A 414 16.70 26.69 -26.94
C ARG A 414 16.44 26.62 -28.45
N ARG A 415 16.19 25.41 -28.97
CA ARG A 415 15.30 25.29 -30.13
C ARG A 415 13.90 25.53 -29.60
N ALA A 416 13.32 26.67 -29.98
CA ALA A 416 11.89 26.90 -29.81
C ALA A 416 11.15 25.69 -30.41
N ALA A 417 10.41 24.97 -29.55
CA ALA A 417 9.46 23.99 -30.03
C ALA A 417 8.47 24.71 -30.96
N PRO A 418 8.14 24.16 -32.14
CA PRO A 418 7.04 24.70 -32.92
C PRO A 418 5.78 24.64 -32.06
N ASP A 419 5.02 25.74 -32.03
CA ASP A 419 3.80 25.97 -31.26
C ASP A 419 3.16 24.68 -30.75
N ALA A 420 3.42 24.37 -29.48
CA ALA A 420 2.65 23.37 -28.77
C ALA A 420 1.21 23.90 -28.73
N THR A 421 0.34 23.32 -29.55
CA THR A 421 -1.09 23.45 -29.42
C THR A 421 -1.42 23.26 -27.95
N PRO A 422 -2.16 24.18 -27.30
CA PRO A 422 -2.52 24.00 -25.91
C PRO A 422 -3.18 22.63 -25.79
N ILE A 423 -2.56 21.75 -25.02
CA ILE A 423 -3.14 20.47 -24.65
C ILE A 423 -4.37 20.85 -23.84
N THR A 424 -5.53 20.88 -24.50
CA THR A 424 -6.80 20.83 -23.79
C THR A 424 -6.68 19.65 -22.84
N PRO A 425 -6.92 19.81 -21.52
CA PRO A 425 -7.00 18.65 -20.65
C PRO A 425 -7.97 17.68 -21.34
N GLU A 426 -7.44 16.55 -21.80
CA GLU A 426 -8.25 15.53 -22.43
C GLU A 426 -9.36 15.26 -21.42
N THR A 427 -10.60 15.51 -21.85
CA THR A 427 -11.75 15.23 -21.01
C THR A 427 -11.59 13.77 -20.61
N PRO A 428 -11.46 13.44 -19.31
CA PRO A 428 -11.23 12.07 -18.90
C PRO A 428 -12.30 11.24 -19.58
N VAL A 429 -11.86 10.26 -20.40
CA VAL A 429 -12.78 9.37 -21.10
C VAL A 429 -13.67 8.78 -20.02
N ARG A 430 -14.92 9.23 -19.96
CA ARG A 430 -15.92 8.74 -19.01
C ARG A 430 -16.17 7.29 -19.38
N THR A 431 -15.41 6.39 -18.77
CA THR A 431 -15.76 4.98 -18.75
C THR A 431 -17.12 4.91 -18.07
N PRO A 432 -18.16 4.36 -18.72
CA PRO A 432 -19.48 4.29 -18.09
C PRO A 432 -19.35 3.59 -16.74
N ALA A 433 -19.87 4.23 -15.70
CA ALA A 433 -19.89 3.67 -14.35
C ALA A 433 -20.46 2.25 -14.42
N ASN A 434 -19.61 1.23 -14.22
CA ASN A 434 -20.13 -0.13 -14.19
C ASN A 434 -20.72 -0.33 -12.79
N PRO A 435 -22.06 -0.38 -12.65
CA PRO A 435 -22.70 -0.48 -11.34
C PRO A 435 -22.16 -1.71 -10.61
N ILE A 436 -22.22 -1.69 -9.28
CA ILE A 436 -21.94 -2.89 -8.48
C ILE A 436 -23.01 -3.92 -8.81
N ARG A 437 -22.59 -5.09 -9.27
CA ARG A 437 -23.48 -6.19 -9.69
C ARG A 437 -23.30 -7.43 -8.83
N GLY A 438 -22.20 -7.50 -8.08
CA GLY A 438 -21.87 -8.63 -7.22
C GLY A 438 -22.12 -8.36 -5.73
N PRO A 439 -21.99 -9.40 -4.88
CA PRO A 439 -21.90 -9.23 -3.44
C PRO A 439 -20.66 -8.41 -3.11
N VAL A 440 -20.79 -7.57 -2.08
CA VAL A 440 -19.70 -6.76 -1.57
C VAL A 440 -19.44 -7.09 -0.10
N GLN A 441 -18.25 -6.77 0.35
CA GLN A 441 -17.88 -6.70 1.75
C GLN A 441 -17.66 -5.24 2.09
N ALA A 442 -18.20 -4.76 3.20
CA ALA A 442 -18.01 -3.40 3.66
C ALA A 442 -17.61 -3.38 5.13
N GLY A 443 -16.90 -2.34 5.57
CA GLY A 443 -16.55 -2.20 6.97
C GLY A 443 -16.12 -0.79 7.37
N LEU A 444 -16.28 -0.50 8.66
CA LEU A 444 -15.73 0.66 9.33
C LEU A 444 -14.75 0.18 10.40
N PHE A 445 -13.52 0.68 10.34
CA PHE A 445 -12.42 0.33 11.24
C PHE A 445 -11.94 1.59 11.96
N LEU A 446 -11.69 1.48 13.26
CA LEU A 446 -10.97 2.46 14.05
C LEU A 446 -9.66 1.84 14.53
N VAL A 447 -8.57 2.25 13.90
CA VAL A 447 -7.24 1.71 14.14
C VAL A 447 -6.47 2.69 15.02
N PRO A 448 -6.15 2.34 16.27
CA PRO A 448 -5.55 3.29 17.21
C PRO A 448 -4.08 3.59 16.86
N GLU A 449 -3.67 4.85 17.00
CA GLU A 449 -2.29 5.30 16.65
C GLU A 449 -1.21 4.78 17.61
N ASN A 450 -1.61 4.20 18.74
CA ASN A 450 -0.74 3.63 19.75
C ASN A 450 -0.42 2.14 19.53
N GLY A 451 -0.90 1.54 18.42
CA GLY A 451 -0.66 0.13 18.08
C GLY A 451 -1.60 -0.87 18.76
N GLY A 452 -2.60 -0.42 19.54
CA GLY A 452 -3.63 -1.28 20.13
C GLY A 452 -4.50 -2.02 19.11
N GLU A 453 -5.42 -2.87 19.57
CA GLU A 453 -6.34 -3.59 18.70
C GLU A 453 -7.31 -2.63 17.99
N ALA A 454 -7.61 -2.89 16.72
CA ALA A 454 -8.60 -2.12 15.98
C ALA A 454 -10.01 -2.47 16.46
N VAL A 455 -10.89 -1.46 16.51
CA VAL A 455 -12.33 -1.70 16.71
C VAL A 455 -12.99 -1.66 15.34
N GLU A 456 -13.79 -2.66 15.01
CA GLU A 456 -14.38 -2.79 13.67
C GLU A 456 -15.87 -3.18 13.68
N ILE A 457 -16.55 -2.83 12.59
CA ILE A 457 -17.87 -3.34 12.24
C ILE A 457 -17.87 -3.66 10.75
N ARG A 458 -18.47 -4.79 10.37
CA ARG A 458 -18.53 -5.28 9.00
C ARG A 458 -19.97 -5.41 8.53
N GLY A 459 -20.17 -5.33 7.21
CA GLY A 459 -21.46 -5.46 6.54
C GLY A 459 -21.31 -5.97 5.11
N SER A 460 -22.44 -6.13 4.42
CA SER A 460 -22.50 -6.65 3.05
C SER A 460 -23.20 -5.72 2.06
N ASP A 461 -23.57 -4.53 2.52
CA ASP A 461 -24.26 -3.53 1.70
C ASP A 461 -23.24 -2.62 1.01
N ALA A 462 -23.50 -2.31 -0.26
CA ALA A 462 -22.63 -1.44 -1.06
C ALA A 462 -22.69 0.02 -0.61
N GLU A 463 -23.81 0.44 -0.02
CA GLU A 463 -23.99 1.75 0.57
C GLU A 463 -24.74 1.60 1.89
N GLY A 464 -24.51 2.51 2.83
CA GLY A 464 -25.17 2.46 4.12
C GLY A 464 -24.52 3.34 5.16
N VAL A 465 -24.87 3.08 6.42
CA VAL A 465 -24.34 3.78 7.59
C VAL A 465 -23.89 2.76 8.62
N PHE A 466 -22.61 2.82 8.99
CA PHE A 466 -22.07 2.09 10.12
C PHE A 466 -22.10 2.94 11.38
N THR A 467 -22.30 2.28 12.52
CA THR A 467 -22.12 2.86 13.84
C THR A 467 -21.20 1.98 14.66
N LEU A 468 -20.27 2.59 15.38
CA LEU A 468 -19.26 1.87 16.13
C LEU A 468 -18.93 2.60 17.42
N LEU A 469 -18.92 1.87 18.54
CA LEU A 469 -18.52 2.39 19.85
C LEU A 469 -17.05 2.05 20.10
N ALA A 470 -16.28 3.03 20.57
CA ALA A 470 -14.89 2.87 20.96
C ALA A 470 -14.55 3.74 22.17
N PRO A 471 -13.49 3.41 22.93
CA PRO A 471 -12.97 4.30 23.95
C PRO A 471 -12.54 5.65 23.36
N PRO A 472 -12.66 6.77 24.10
CA PRO A 472 -12.06 8.05 23.70
C PRO A 472 -10.56 7.87 23.45
N GLY A 473 -10.08 8.39 22.34
CA GLY A 473 -8.70 8.16 21.92
C GLY A 473 -8.39 8.83 20.59
N ARG A 474 -7.30 8.38 19.96
CA ARG A 474 -6.79 8.89 18.70
C ARG A 474 -6.63 7.71 17.74
N TYR A 475 -7.34 7.78 16.62
CA TYR A 475 -7.51 6.69 15.68
C TYR A 475 -7.31 7.20 14.25
N VAL A 476 -6.90 6.31 13.36
CA VAL A 476 -7.18 6.44 11.94
C VAL A 476 -8.42 5.61 11.66
N SER A 477 -9.46 6.26 11.17
CA SER A 477 -10.66 5.58 10.68
C SER A 477 -10.45 5.12 9.24
N SER A 478 -10.99 3.95 8.89
CA SER A 478 -11.06 3.45 7.52
C SER A 478 -12.47 2.96 7.23
N LEU A 479 -13.10 3.54 6.20
CA LEU A 479 -14.32 3.00 5.60
C LEU A 479 -13.92 2.32 4.30
N GLU A 480 -14.30 1.06 4.15
CA GLU A 480 -13.83 0.20 3.07
C GLU A 480 -14.99 -0.57 2.46
N VAL A 481 -14.97 -0.71 1.13
CA VAL A 481 -15.89 -1.56 0.37
C VAL A 481 -15.06 -2.37 -0.62
N PHE A 482 -15.29 -3.67 -0.70
CA PHE A 482 -14.60 -4.60 -1.59
C PHE A 482 -15.60 -5.44 -2.37
N GLU A 483 -15.45 -5.50 -3.70
CA GLU A 483 -16.22 -6.36 -4.59
C GLU A 483 -15.29 -7.44 -5.20
N PRO A 484 -15.19 -8.63 -4.58
CA PRO A 484 -14.20 -9.64 -4.97
C PRO A 484 -14.33 -10.09 -6.43
N ARG A 485 -15.56 -10.21 -6.94
CA ARG A 485 -15.81 -10.72 -8.31
C ARG A 485 -15.34 -9.77 -9.40
N ALA A 486 -15.33 -8.48 -9.11
CA ALA A 486 -14.88 -7.46 -10.04
C ALA A 486 -13.42 -7.06 -9.78
N ALA A 487 -12.79 -7.58 -8.72
CA ALA A 487 -11.48 -7.13 -8.23
C ALA A 487 -11.43 -5.60 -8.07
N ARG A 488 -12.45 -5.04 -7.39
CA ARG A 488 -12.59 -3.60 -7.16
C ARG A 488 -12.69 -3.30 -5.68
N ALA A 489 -12.08 -2.20 -5.26
CA ALA A 489 -12.19 -1.71 -3.90
C ALA A 489 -12.39 -0.20 -3.85
N TRP A 490 -13.03 0.25 -2.78
CA TRP A 490 -13.20 1.65 -2.43
C TRP A 490 -12.78 1.87 -0.99
N ARG A 491 -12.14 3.00 -0.73
CA ARG A 491 -11.73 3.37 0.63
C ARG A 491 -11.79 4.86 0.86
N ALA A 492 -12.07 5.24 2.10
CA ALA A 492 -11.75 6.54 2.64
C ALA A 492 -11.13 6.38 4.02
N ARG A 493 -10.05 7.13 4.29
CA ARG A 493 -9.42 7.18 5.60
C ARG A 493 -9.32 8.60 6.09
N GLN A 494 -9.45 8.79 7.39
CA GLN A 494 -9.22 10.06 8.06
C GLN A 494 -8.90 9.85 9.53
N GLY A 495 -8.21 10.81 10.12
CA GLY A 495 -8.01 10.90 11.56
C GLY A 495 -9.32 11.11 12.29
N VAL A 496 -9.51 10.38 13.39
CA VAL A 496 -10.63 10.56 14.32
C VAL A 496 -10.05 10.61 15.72
N SER A 497 -10.29 11.72 16.42
CA SER A 497 -9.85 11.88 17.81
C SER A 497 -10.97 12.37 18.71
N GLN A 498 -11.02 11.87 19.93
CA GLN A 498 -11.92 12.36 20.96
C GLN A 498 -11.22 12.37 22.31
N ALA A 499 -11.00 13.57 22.85
CA ALA A 499 -10.56 13.72 24.24
C ALA A 499 -11.71 13.35 25.21
N PRO A 500 -11.41 12.86 26.42
CA PRO A 500 -12.41 12.70 27.47
C PRO A 500 -13.13 14.03 27.75
N LEU A 501 -14.44 13.98 28.04
CA LEU A 501 -15.20 15.18 28.38
C LEU A 501 -14.84 15.63 29.79
N VAL A 502 -14.38 16.88 29.94
CA VAL A 502 -14.16 17.47 31.26
C VAL A 502 -15.50 17.94 31.82
N ARG A 503 -15.87 17.48 33.02
CA ARG A 503 -17.13 17.89 33.65
C ARG A 503 -17.22 19.41 33.78
N GLY A 504 -18.36 19.96 33.39
CA GLY A 504 -18.64 21.41 33.44
C GLY A 504 -18.10 22.18 32.25
N VAL A 505 -17.31 21.56 31.35
CA VAL A 505 -16.89 22.17 30.08
C VAL A 505 -17.87 21.76 29.00
N ALA A 506 -18.40 22.74 28.27
CA ALA A 506 -19.29 22.48 27.15
C ALA A 506 -18.51 21.85 26.00
N GLY A 507 -19.08 20.84 25.37
CA GLY A 507 -18.51 20.19 24.18
C GLY A 507 -19.56 20.07 23.09
N VAL A 508 -19.11 19.79 21.88
CA VAL A 508 -19.99 19.59 20.72
C VAL A 508 -19.55 18.36 19.93
N SER A 509 -20.50 17.66 19.33
CA SER A 509 -20.22 16.58 18.36
C SER A 509 -19.66 17.15 17.06
N ASP A 510 -19.24 16.26 16.15
CA ASP A 510 -19.14 16.68 14.76
C ASP A 510 -20.54 16.91 14.16
N LEU A 511 -20.61 17.68 13.07
CA LEU A 511 -21.85 17.98 12.36
C LEU A 511 -22.19 16.86 11.39
N LEU A 512 -23.38 16.29 11.41
CA LEU A 512 -23.82 15.38 10.34
C LEU A 512 -24.81 16.08 9.41
N ILE A 513 -24.65 15.83 8.11
CA ILE A 513 -25.57 16.27 7.06
C ILE A 513 -26.39 15.06 6.64
N LEU A 514 -27.70 15.21 6.65
CA LEU A 514 -28.63 14.17 6.24
C LEU A 514 -28.97 14.28 4.75
N ASN A 515 -29.54 13.23 4.19
CA ASN A 515 -30.11 13.25 2.84
C ASN A 515 -31.21 14.32 2.73
N GLU A 516 -31.39 14.89 1.55
CA GLU A 516 -32.37 15.95 1.25
C GLU A 516 -33.80 15.59 1.73
N ASP A 517 -34.25 14.38 1.42
CA ASP A 517 -35.60 13.89 1.77
C ASP A 517 -35.67 13.26 3.17
N ALA A 518 -34.65 13.44 4.02
CA ALA A 518 -34.67 12.88 5.36
C ALA A 518 -35.83 13.46 6.20
N PRO A 519 -36.60 12.61 6.91
CA PRO A 519 -37.54 13.09 7.92
C PRO A 519 -36.81 13.95 8.95
N PHE A 520 -37.44 15.04 9.41
CA PHE A 520 -36.85 15.91 10.41
C PHE A 520 -36.66 15.14 11.73
N PRO A 521 -35.42 14.87 12.18
CA PRO A 521 -35.18 13.99 13.31
C PRO A 521 -35.35 14.73 14.63
N THR A 522 -35.77 14.00 15.66
CA THR A 522 -35.86 14.50 17.04
C THR A 522 -34.75 13.97 17.95
N SER A 523 -33.98 12.99 17.47
CA SER A 523 -32.83 12.41 18.17
C SER A 523 -31.75 11.97 17.18
N LEU A 524 -30.54 11.71 17.67
CA LEU A 524 -29.46 11.18 16.82
C LEU A 524 -29.82 9.79 16.27
N ASP A 525 -30.47 8.95 17.05
CA ASP A 525 -30.83 7.58 16.65
C ASP A 525 -31.80 7.58 15.46
N GLU A 526 -32.72 8.56 15.39
CA GLU A 526 -33.57 8.79 14.22
C GLU A 526 -32.79 9.34 13.03
N ALA A 527 -31.77 10.16 13.26
CA ALA A 527 -30.97 10.80 12.22
C ALA A 527 -30.00 9.83 11.52
N ILE A 528 -29.43 8.86 12.26
CA ILE A 528 -28.35 7.96 11.79
C ILE A 528 -28.71 7.27 10.47
N ALA A 529 -29.94 6.78 10.32
CA ALA A 529 -30.38 6.06 9.12
C ALA A 529 -30.40 6.94 7.85
N TYR A 530 -30.36 8.27 8.00
CA TYR A 530 -30.48 9.23 6.91
C TYR A 530 -29.20 10.05 6.71
N VAL A 531 -28.10 9.71 7.37
CA VAL A 531 -26.82 10.40 7.19
C VAL A 531 -26.36 10.23 5.75
N ARG A 532 -26.02 11.35 5.11
CA ARG A 532 -25.63 11.39 3.70
C ARG A 532 -24.27 10.71 3.49
N PRO A 533 -24.15 9.77 2.54
CA PRO A 533 -22.86 9.34 2.03
C PRO A 533 -22.19 10.47 1.24
N GLY A 534 -21.13 11.06 1.79
CA GLY A 534 -20.43 12.17 1.17
C GLY A 534 -20.86 13.55 1.67
N VAL A 535 -20.18 14.58 1.14
CA VAL A 535 -20.32 15.98 1.57
C VAL A 535 -20.74 16.91 0.42
N GLN A 536 -21.18 16.35 -0.70
CA GLN A 536 -21.70 17.12 -1.83
C GLN A 536 -23.16 17.52 -1.58
N VAL A 537 -23.45 18.79 -1.79
CA VAL A 537 -24.78 19.40 -1.67
C VAL A 537 -25.09 20.19 -2.95
N GLY A 538 -26.34 20.14 -3.41
CA GLY A 538 -26.79 20.97 -4.53
C GLY A 538 -26.93 22.45 -4.14
N GLY A 539 -26.71 23.37 -5.09
CA GLY A 539 -26.76 24.82 -4.83
C GLY A 539 -28.12 25.37 -4.36
N SER A 540 -29.21 24.63 -4.53
CA SER A 540 -30.56 24.93 -4.02
C SER A 540 -31.14 23.78 -3.18
N GLU A 541 -30.29 22.84 -2.81
CA GLU A 541 -30.72 21.66 -2.05
C GLU A 541 -31.08 22.05 -0.63
N ARG A 542 -32.23 21.56 -0.16
CA ARG A 542 -32.61 21.68 1.25
C ARG A 542 -32.13 20.44 2.00
N PHE A 543 -31.26 20.61 2.99
CA PHE A 543 -30.75 19.49 3.79
C PHE A 543 -30.82 19.79 5.28
N THR A 544 -30.80 18.73 6.08
CA THR A 544 -30.79 18.84 7.54
C THR A 544 -29.39 18.63 8.08
N VAL A 545 -28.95 19.55 8.94
CA VAL A 545 -27.72 19.43 9.73
C VAL A 545 -28.10 19.06 11.16
N VAL A 546 -27.40 18.07 11.73
CA VAL A 546 -27.61 17.63 13.12
C VAL A 546 -26.32 17.63 13.92
N TRP A 547 -26.44 17.87 15.23
CA TRP A 547 -25.34 17.81 16.19
C TRP A 547 -25.86 17.58 17.62
N GLU A 548 -24.94 17.23 18.52
CA GLU A 548 -25.19 17.11 19.95
C GLU A 548 -24.31 18.11 20.72
N ILE A 549 -24.89 18.77 21.72
CA ILE A 549 -24.18 19.61 22.68
C ILE A 549 -24.10 18.88 24.03
N TYR A 550 -22.91 18.88 24.63
CA TYR A 550 -22.61 18.19 25.88
C TYR A 550 -22.23 19.18 26.98
N GLY A 551 -22.50 18.81 28.23
CA GLY A 551 -21.98 19.55 29.39
C GLY A 551 -22.66 20.89 29.69
N LEU A 552 -23.82 21.17 29.06
CA LEU A 552 -24.65 22.32 29.39
C LEU A 552 -25.28 22.17 30.77
N GLN A 553 -25.39 23.28 31.50
CA GLN A 553 -26.22 23.35 32.70
C GLN A 553 -27.70 23.42 32.33
N VAL A 554 -28.57 23.10 33.28
CA VAL A 554 -30.03 23.16 33.08
C VAL A 554 -30.42 24.58 32.69
N GLN A 555 -31.07 24.72 31.53
CA GLN A 555 -31.49 26.02 30.99
C GLN A 555 -30.34 27.03 30.79
N GLU A 556 -29.09 26.56 30.64
CA GLU A 556 -27.97 27.44 30.30
C GLU A 556 -28.21 28.08 28.93
N GLU A 557 -28.18 29.41 28.85
CA GLU A 557 -28.33 30.11 27.58
C GLU A 557 -27.09 29.88 26.70
N VAL A 558 -27.33 29.51 25.44
CA VAL A 558 -26.29 29.36 24.44
C VAL A 558 -26.73 30.05 23.16
N GLN A 559 -25.86 30.89 22.62
CA GLN A 559 -26.06 31.49 21.31
C GLN A 559 -25.39 30.60 20.27
N VAL A 560 -26.20 30.13 19.32
CA VAL A 560 -25.77 29.21 18.27
C VAL A 560 -25.68 29.97 16.96
N THR A 561 -24.53 29.89 16.30
CA THR A 561 -24.31 30.46 14.97
C THR A 561 -23.88 29.37 14.00
N LEU A 562 -24.64 29.21 12.93
CA LEU A 562 -24.27 28.41 11.76
C LEU A 562 -23.80 29.36 10.66
N GLY A 563 -22.62 29.11 10.08
CA GLY A 563 -22.04 29.95 9.03
C GLY A 563 -21.29 29.13 7.98
N PHE A 564 -21.12 29.71 6.79
CA PHE A 564 -20.40 29.08 5.68
C PHE A 564 -19.22 29.94 5.25
N THR A 565 -18.05 29.33 5.08
CA THR A 565 -16.88 29.98 4.47
C THR A 565 -16.47 29.24 3.21
N ARG A 566 -15.88 29.96 2.24
CA ARG A 566 -15.33 29.33 1.03
C ARG A 566 -13.95 28.75 1.33
N GLY A 567 -13.69 27.54 0.86
CA GLY A 567 -12.46 26.79 1.13
C GLY A 567 -12.55 25.85 2.34
N ARG A 568 -11.42 25.21 2.67
CA ARG A 568 -11.31 24.19 3.71
C ARG A 568 -10.68 24.71 5.01
N PRO A 569 -10.92 24.05 6.16
CA PRO A 569 -10.41 24.50 7.47
C PRO A 569 -8.88 24.66 7.54
N GLY A 570 -8.11 23.79 6.87
CA GLY A 570 -6.64 23.78 6.94
C GLY A 570 -5.91 24.87 6.16
N PHE A 571 -6.60 25.54 5.22
CA PHE A 571 -6.06 26.70 4.50
C PHE A 571 -6.27 28.02 5.26
N LEU A 572 -7.14 28.01 6.27
CA LEU A 572 -7.46 29.14 7.13
C LEU A 572 -6.67 28.99 8.42
N GLN A 573 -5.41 29.42 8.42
CA GLN A 573 -4.52 29.36 9.59
C GLN A 573 -4.97 30.24 10.77
N ARG A 574 -6.20 30.75 10.76
CA ARG A 574 -6.81 31.53 11.83
C ARG A 574 -8.33 31.28 11.84
N VAL A 575 -8.81 30.57 12.87
CA VAL A 575 -10.21 30.66 13.32
C VAL A 575 -10.62 32.11 13.64
N GLY A 576 -9.63 33.01 13.79
CA GLY A 576 -9.83 34.46 13.81
C GLY A 576 -10.32 35.08 12.48
N GLU A 577 -10.31 34.37 11.35
CA GLU A 577 -10.85 34.88 10.07
C GLU A 577 -12.38 34.88 9.99
N PHE A 578 -13.07 34.22 10.93
CA PHE A 578 -14.49 34.48 11.21
C PHE A 578 -14.73 35.94 11.66
N MET A 579 -13.69 36.72 11.96
CA MET A 579 -13.78 38.11 12.43
C MET A 579 -13.37 39.18 11.41
N GLY A 580 -13.44 38.90 10.09
CA GLY A 580 -13.74 39.98 9.13
C GLY A 580 -12.72 40.36 8.05
N VAL A 581 -12.16 39.39 7.32
CA VAL A 581 -11.54 39.69 6.01
C VAL A 581 -11.74 38.50 5.07
N LEU A 582 -12.84 38.51 4.33
CA LEU A 582 -12.97 38.15 2.90
C LEU A 582 -14.47 38.13 2.59
N GLU A 583 -14.91 39.17 1.88
CA GLU A 583 -16.28 39.37 1.41
C GLU A 583 -16.65 38.27 0.39
N PRO A 584 -17.68 37.46 0.65
CA PRO A 584 -18.84 37.44 -0.21
C PRO A 584 -19.77 38.57 0.27
N ASP A 585 -20.47 39.23 -0.66
CA ASP A 585 -21.35 40.37 -0.37
C ASP A 585 -22.49 40.09 0.64
N VAL A 586 -22.67 38.83 1.10
CA VAL A 586 -23.57 38.44 2.19
C VAL A 586 -23.00 37.21 2.94
N PRO A 587 -22.51 37.31 4.19
CA PRO A 587 -22.23 36.11 5.00
C PRO A 587 -23.55 35.37 5.29
N VAL A 588 -23.60 34.09 4.93
CA VAL A 588 -24.77 33.23 5.17
C VAL A 588 -24.67 32.73 6.61
N GLU A 589 -25.05 33.60 7.54
CA GLU A 589 -25.04 33.29 8.96
C GLU A 589 -26.46 33.23 9.52
N VAL A 590 -26.77 32.13 10.20
CA VAL A 590 -28.00 31.98 10.96
C VAL A 590 -27.63 31.91 12.43
N THR A 591 -28.01 32.94 13.18
CA THR A 591 -27.81 33.00 14.63
C THR A 591 -29.14 32.90 15.35
N PHE A 592 -29.24 32.02 16.33
CA PHE A 592 -30.42 31.87 17.17
C PHE A 592 -30.04 31.60 18.62
N ALA A 593 -30.92 32.00 19.53
CA ALA A 593 -30.80 31.68 20.95
C ALA A 593 -31.33 30.27 21.19
N ASP A 594 -30.59 29.51 21.98
CA ASP A 594 -30.94 28.16 22.41
C ASP A 594 -30.68 28.01 23.91
N SER A 595 -31.20 26.95 24.51
CA SER A 595 -31.08 26.70 25.95
C SER A 595 -30.74 25.25 26.26
N GLY A 596 -29.97 25.07 27.33
CA GLY A 596 -29.65 23.77 27.87
C GLY A 596 -30.91 22.95 28.21
N PRO A 597 -30.80 21.61 28.19
CA PRO A 597 -31.93 20.73 28.43
C PRO A 597 -32.54 20.94 29.83
N TYR A 598 -33.79 20.50 30.01
CA TYR A 598 -34.50 20.58 31.30
C TYR A 598 -33.93 19.63 32.37
N GLU A 599 -33.02 18.74 31.98
CA GLU A 599 -32.24 17.84 32.84
C GLU A 599 -30.78 17.84 32.36
N VAL A 600 -29.81 17.48 33.21
CA VAL A 600 -28.39 17.39 32.83
C VAL A 600 -28.19 16.20 31.89
N GLN A 601 -28.38 16.43 30.59
CA GLN A 601 -28.30 15.45 29.51
C GLN A 601 -27.64 16.06 28.28
N THR A 602 -27.39 15.21 27.27
CA THR A 602 -27.00 15.63 25.92
C THR A 602 -28.15 16.37 25.24
N ALA A 603 -27.86 17.51 24.62
CA ALA A 603 -28.82 18.27 23.83
C ALA A 603 -28.65 17.99 22.34
N PHE A 604 -29.57 17.19 21.76
CA PHE A 604 -29.63 16.99 20.31
C PHE A 604 -30.27 18.20 19.62
N ARG A 605 -29.72 18.61 18.47
CA ARG A 605 -30.23 19.69 17.64
C ARG A 605 -30.22 19.29 16.17
N ALA A 606 -31.25 19.74 15.47
CA ALA A 606 -31.41 19.58 14.04
C ALA A 606 -31.89 20.91 13.45
N VAL A 607 -31.32 21.31 12.32
CA VAL A 607 -31.75 22.50 11.56
C VAL A 607 -31.81 22.16 10.08
N ALA A 608 -32.94 22.45 9.46
CA ALA A 608 -33.08 22.38 8.01
C ALA A 608 -32.56 23.68 7.40
N LEU A 609 -31.59 23.57 6.50
CA LEU A 609 -30.95 24.68 5.80
C LEU A 609 -31.23 24.55 4.30
N GLU A 610 -31.36 25.69 3.64
CA GLU A 610 -31.34 25.82 2.19
C GLU A 610 -30.18 26.75 1.88
N LEU A 611 -29.25 26.31 1.04
CA LEU A 611 -28.13 27.16 0.65
C LEU A 611 -28.65 28.29 -0.25
N PRO A 612 -28.16 29.52 -0.07
CA PRO A 612 -28.36 30.54 -1.09
C PRO A 612 -27.60 30.14 -2.36
N ASP A 613 -27.80 30.89 -3.45
CA ASP A 613 -27.14 30.68 -4.73
C ASP A 613 -25.62 30.88 -4.62
N LEU A 614 -24.94 29.84 -4.16
CA LEU A 614 -23.49 29.78 -3.96
C LEU A 614 -22.84 29.24 -5.23
N ALA A 615 -21.74 29.89 -5.64
CA ALA A 615 -20.95 29.40 -6.76
C ALA A 615 -20.43 27.98 -6.46
N PRO A 616 -20.41 27.07 -7.44
CA PRO A 616 -19.85 25.72 -7.24
C PRO A 616 -18.41 25.76 -6.72
N GLY A 617 -18.09 24.86 -5.81
CA GLY A 617 -16.76 24.77 -5.21
C GLY A 617 -16.75 24.24 -3.77
N GLU A 618 -15.60 24.35 -3.12
CA GLU A 618 -15.40 23.90 -1.76
C GLU A 618 -15.79 24.97 -0.74
N TYR A 619 -16.50 24.55 0.30
CA TYR A 619 -16.93 25.38 1.42
C TYR A 619 -16.74 24.62 2.73
N THR A 620 -16.82 25.35 3.83
CA THR A 620 -16.87 24.79 5.18
C THR A 620 -18.09 25.32 5.91
N LEU A 621 -18.91 24.40 6.43
CA LEU A 621 -19.96 24.70 7.39
C LEU A 621 -19.36 24.78 8.80
N HIS A 622 -19.60 25.88 9.49
CA HIS A 622 -19.18 26.10 10.86
C HIS A 622 -20.38 26.14 11.79
N LEU A 623 -20.26 25.51 12.95
CA LEU A 623 -21.13 25.67 14.10
C LEU A 623 -20.31 26.32 15.22
N ARG A 624 -20.80 27.46 15.72
CA ARG A 624 -20.22 28.16 16.86
C ARG A 624 -21.24 28.21 17.99
N LEU A 625 -20.82 27.82 19.18
CA LEU A 625 -21.59 27.88 20.42
C LEU A 625 -20.95 28.92 21.34
N GLU A 626 -21.67 29.99 21.63
CA GLU A 626 -21.24 31.02 22.58
C GLU A 626 -22.00 30.86 23.89
N LEU A 627 -21.26 30.61 24.97
CA LEU A 627 -21.81 30.53 26.32
C LEU A 627 -21.31 31.72 27.15
N PRO A 628 -22.16 32.35 27.97
CA PRO A 628 -21.75 33.47 28.81
C PRO A 628 -20.52 33.15 29.67
N GLY A 629 -19.47 33.93 29.52
CA GLY A 629 -18.24 33.81 30.32
C GLY A 629 -17.33 32.63 29.98
N ARG A 630 -17.55 31.96 28.83
CA ARG A 630 -16.69 30.86 28.34
C ARG A 630 -16.12 31.16 26.96
N GLU A 631 -15.06 30.45 26.60
CA GLU A 631 -14.57 30.46 25.23
C GLU A 631 -15.60 29.78 24.29
N PRO A 632 -15.76 30.30 23.06
CA PRO A 632 -16.69 29.72 22.09
C PRO A 632 -16.23 28.33 21.68
N VAL A 633 -17.18 27.39 21.61
CA VAL A 633 -16.93 26.04 21.10
C VAL A 633 -17.25 26.02 19.61
N ILE A 634 -16.34 25.52 18.79
CA ILE A 634 -16.50 25.50 17.32
C ILE A 634 -16.39 24.07 16.80
N ALA A 635 -17.34 23.68 15.96
CA ALA A 635 -17.26 22.50 15.10
C ALA A 635 -17.31 22.92 13.64
N SER A 636 -16.69 22.16 12.75
CA SER A 636 -16.66 22.49 11.33
C SER A 636 -16.73 21.24 10.46
N ARG A 637 -17.38 21.37 9.30
CA ARG A 637 -17.56 20.29 8.32
C ARG A 637 -17.30 20.82 6.92
N PRO A 638 -16.27 20.32 6.21
CA PRO A 638 -16.09 20.61 4.79
C PRO A 638 -17.27 20.09 3.97
N ILE A 639 -17.70 20.85 2.97
CA ILE A 639 -18.75 20.50 2.01
C ILE A 639 -18.35 20.94 0.60
N THR A 640 -18.94 20.32 -0.41
CA THR A 640 -18.77 20.71 -1.81
C THR A 640 -20.11 21.10 -2.40
N VAL A 641 -20.21 22.31 -2.94
CA VAL A 641 -21.41 22.78 -3.64
C VAL A 641 -21.30 22.41 -5.11
N GLY A 642 -22.25 21.60 -5.59
CA GLY A 642 -22.37 21.20 -6.99
C GLY A 642 -22.99 22.28 -7.88
N SER A 643 -22.76 22.17 -9.18
CA SER A 643 -23.39 23.01 -10.23
C SER A 643 -24.86 22.69 -10.46
#